data_AF-A0A951Z8J3-F1
#
_entry.id   AF-A0A951Z8J3-F1
#
_cell.length_a   1.000
_cell.length_b   1.000
_cell.length_c   1.000
_cell.angle_alpha   90.00
_cell.angle_beta   90.00
_cell.angle_gamma   90.00
#
_symmetry.space_group_name_H-M   'P 1'
#
loop_
_entity.id
_entity.type
_entity.pdbx_description
1 polymer ?
#
loop_
_entity_poly.entity_id
_entity_poly.type
_entity_poly.pdbx_seq_one_letter_code
_entity_poly.pdbx_strand_id
1 'polypeptide(L)'
;MITKDIAAVFALRAYQEDIQGFNRPLVPSGWVELSKPLPERDGFSYSVFAREDRSEVVISFAGTDAVMGWDGVNDIGLYLGFVTSQATQAAAVYAEVARESGTSSVTFTGHSLGGGLASVMAVWFDRPAIVFDPAPFQQPAESGVAVNHVIASLGTKVPQAIKDYIPGEHFEQREQQVQSYFALGEFLQATRTESNTVYAPGGNTPIEFGHQYLPPLKMPFTMHSSALLTAGTLSKPFADATRAVQRALPLIMSKQYYSPETMGITTRNFLLDLIRSEQAAPGNGKLTHFAADLDKLGTNLAGLNAAAQDAIVAQAIEWYYWQGADYAGQEFFTPANGALQYATAQGDALPGALNKAGPYTRLWLNPGSSFQTTAVPAFAQWNVATSSAGAEAAARDLSKNQIFLGGAGADRFTGGSVNDLMMGGAGDDTYVVGSGRDVVQDDLSGQGRLLTGAGIALAGGRGSGKRGQWVGANGETYSFTPTHSADVGTLTISAPASADEVKVQKFDFAQANAGTGYLGVKLDNAPQVALLQGGGSQFWSDFGAALGDLAGRQAALVESGGSVFTVALAAAATAGETIAINLLGLGGKQVKLVNGATTVDAEGAVLDLVEGQTSVSFALVQDGGLDADAAGTFSVTYQSVDGNVTSNEWALTLEDTGLTARAFIGDQRPRIVGTTYQWAETEWAADGTLVNGVYEADFADVLYATTGNDKVDGRGGNDAVAAGAGHDEVDGGAGDDLLGGGSGFDVVRGGDGNDFISSSANSNAPIRQKTTDTWTVPAGAVVKASGATWGVYTLNGNTYW
;
A
#
# COMPACT_ATOMS: atom_id res chain seq x y z
N MET A 1 -0.02 62.73 -5.12
CA MET A 1 -0.35 62.10 -3.84
C MET A 1 -0.22 60.61 -4.00
N ILE A 2 0.57 60.00 -3.11
CA ILE A 2 0.79 58.56 -3.07
C ILE A 2 -0.52 57.79 -2.88
N THR A 3 -0.54 56.57 -3.41
CA THR A 3 -1.63 55.61 -3.22
C THR A 3 -1.37 54.76 -1.99
N LYS A 4 -2.41 54.07 -1.48
CA LYS A 4 -2.31 53.23 -0.27
C LYS A 4 -1.30 52.09 -0.40
N ASP A 5 -1.18 51.49 -1.57
CA ASP A 5 -0.25 50.39 -1.88
C ASP A 5 1.21 50.88 -1.85
N ILE A 6 1.49 52.05 -2.43
CA ILE A 6 2.81 52.70 -2.34
C ILE A 6 3.15 53.07 -0.89
N ALA A 7 2.18 53.62 -0.15
CA ALA A 7 2.37 53.97 1.26
C ALA A 7 2.68 52.73 2.13
N ALA A 8 1.98 51.61 1.92
CA ALA A 8 2.23 50.35 2.64
C ALA A 8 3.64 49.82 2.39
N VAL A 9 4.10 49.85 1.12
CA VAL A 9 5.47 49.48 0.76
C VAL A 9 6.50 50.37 1.46
N PHE A 10 6.28 51.68 1.51
CA PHE A 10 7.18 52.61 2.21
C PHE A 10 7.20 52.39 3.72
N ALA A 11 6.02 52.20 4.34
CA ALA A 11 5.90 51.85 5.75
C ALA A 11 6.67 50.55 6.09
N LEU A 12 6.57 49.53 5.25
CA LEU A 12 7.32 48.28 5.40
C LEU A 12 8.82 48.46 5.15
N ARG A 13 9.23 49.29 4.19
CA ARG A 13 10.66 49.57 3.90
C ARG A 13 11.36 50.40 4.96
N ALA A 14 10.62 51.14 5.80
CA ALA A 14 11.17 51.93 6.89
C ALA A 14 11.76 51.04 7.99
N TYR A 15 11.17 49.87 8.23
CA TYR A 15 11.81 48.84 9.04
C TYR A 15 13.14 48.41 8.38
N GLN A 16 14.11 48.00 9.20
CA GLN A 16 15.29 47.19 8.82
C GLN A 16 16.58 47.88 8.34
N GLU A 17 17.68 47.64 9.06
CA GLU A 17 19.06 47.99 8.69
C GLU A 17 19.91 46.82 8.19
N ASP A 18 19.68 45.61 8.72
CA ASP A 18 20.59 44.47 8.58
C ASP A 18 20.11 43.40 7.61
N ILE A 19 19.26 43.79 6.65
CA ILE A 19 18.50 42.83 5.89
C ILE A 19 19.04 42.73 4.48
N GLN A 20 19.54 41.53 4.18
CA GLN A 20 20.03 41.21 2.85
C GLN A 20 18.97 41.59 1.81
N GLY A 21 19.42 42.15 0.69
CA GLY A 21 18.56 42.84 -0.26
C GLY A 21 17.34 42.05 -0.77
N PHE A 22 17.31 40.72 -0.61
CA PHE A 22 16.17 39.86 -0.97
C PHE A 22 15.02 39.84 0.04
N ASN A 23 15.22 40.25 1.30
CA ASN A 23 14.18 40.32 2.34
C ASN A 23 13.67 41.76 2.55
N ARG A 24 13.84 42.64 1.56
CA ARG A 24 13.40 44.03 1.61
C ARG A 24 12.46 44.29 0.42
N PRO A 25 11.26 44.87 0.55
CA PRO A 25 10.40 45.18 -0.60
C PRO A 25 11.13 46.03 -1.64
N LEU A 26 10.77 46.03 -2.92
CA LEU A 26 11.36 46.94 -3.91
C LEU A 26 10.89 48.39 -3.68
N VAL A 27 11.67 49.37 -4.11
CA VAL A 27 11.19 50.76 -4.21
C VAL A 27 10.20 50.80 -5.39
N PRO A 28 8.97 51.32 -5.22
CA PRO A 28 7.99 51.41 -6.30
C PRO A 28 8.53 52.16 -7.53
N SER A 29 8.10 51.76 -8.72
CA SER A 29 8.53 52.39 -9.97
C SER A 29 8.23 53.91 -10.00
N GLY A 30 9.19 54.70 -10.46
CA GLY A 30 9.12 56.18 -10.47
C GLY A 30 9.40 56.84 -9.12
N TRP A 31 9.92 56.09 -8.15
CA TRP A 31 10.35 56.58 -6.83
C TRP A 31 11.80 56.24 -6.55
N VAL A 32 12.44 57.09 -5.75
CA VAL A 32 13.80 56.90 -5.25
C VAL A 32 13.83 57.05 -3.73
N GLU A 33 14.65 56.25 -3.06
CA GLU A 33 14.94 56.40 -1.63
C GLU A 33 16.10 57.38 -1.47
N LEU A 34 15.84 58.52 -0.81
CA LEU A 34 16.78 59.62 -0.65
C LEU A 34 17.65 59.51 0.60
N SER A 35 17.04 59.04 1.69
CA SER A 35 17.69 58.95 2.99
C SER A 35 17.11 57.78 3.77
N LYS A 36 17.98 57.08 4.48
CA LYS A 36 17.65 56.06 5.48
C LYS A 36 18.78 56.03 6.51
N PRO A 37 18.79 56.95 7.48
CA PRO A 37 19.81 56.96 8.52
C PRO A 37 19.65 55.75 9.43
N LEU A 38 20.74 55.40 10.13
CA LEU A 38 20.67 54.35 11.14
C LEU A 38 19.76 54.80 12.31
N PRO A 39 18.98 53.91 12.95
CA PRO A 39 18.22 54.17 14.14
C PRO A 39 19.09 54.87 15.18
N GLU A 40 18.52 55.90 15.78
CA GLU A 40 19.13 56.53 16.93
C GLU A 40 19.10 55.58 18.14
N ARG A 41 19.85 55.92 19.19
CA ARG A 41 19.99 55.08 20.39
C ARG A 41 18.65 54.77 21.08
N ASP A 42 17.64 55.59 20.82
CA ASP A 42 16.26 55.48 21.32
C ASP A 42 15.31 54.78 20.36
N GLY A 43 15.83 54.08 19.33
CA GLY A 43 15.04 53.28 18.40
C GLY A 43 14.38 54.07 17.25
N PHE A 44 14.52 55.41 17.23
CA PHE A 44 13.94 56.23 16.18
C PHE A 44 14.57 55.96 14.82
N SER A 45 13.75 55.56 13.84
CA SER A 45 14.20 55.30 12.47
C SER A 45 13.17 55.80 11.44
N TYR A 46 13.67 56.23 10.29
CA TYR A 46 12.84 56.72 9.21
C TYR A 46 13.48 56.47 7.84
N SER A 47 12.68 56.65 6.79
CA SER A 47 13.14 56.65 5.40
C SER A 47 12.43 57.75 4.64
N VAL A 48 13.16 58.41 3.73
CA VAL A 48 12.62 59.48 2.88
C VAL A 48 12.63 59.00 1.44
N PHE A 49 11.47 59.06 0.81
CA PHE A 49 11.28 58.70 -0.59
C PHE A 49 10.85 59.93 -1.38
N ALA A 50 11.24 60.02 -2.64
CA ALA A 50 10.73 61.05 -3.53
C ALA A 50 10.37 60.47 -4.89
N ARG A 51 9.40 61.08 -5.56
CA ARG A 51 9.25 60.90 -6.99
C ARG A 51 10.56 61.25 -7.67
N GLU A 52 10.89 60.56 -8.76
CA GLU A 52 12.11 60.84 -9.54
C GLU A 52 12.19 62.31 -10.00
N ASP A 53 11.03 62.92 -10.32
CA ASP A 53 10.90 64.33 -10.70
C ASP A 53 10.84 65.31 -9.50
N ARG A 54 10.95 64.81 -8.27
CA ARG A 54 10.85 65.55 -7.00
C ARG A 54 9.51 66.26 -6.77
N SER A 55 8.47 65.93 -7.53
CA SER A 55 7.13 66.52 -7.36
C SER A 55 6.51 66.20 -5.99
N GLU A 56 6.80 65.02 -5.44
CA GLU A 56 6.26 64.54 -4.17
C GLU A 56 7.35 63.88 -3.34
N VAL A 57 7.33 64.11 -2.02
CA VAL A 57 8.21 63.48 -1.04
C VAL A 57 7.38 62.76 0.02
N VAL A 58 7.82 61.57 0.42
CA VAL A 58 7.19 60.79 1.48
C VAL A 58 8.20 60.56 2.59
N ILE A 59 7.80 60.86 3.83
CA ILE A 59 8.56 60.53 5.02
C ILE A 59 7.86 59.35 5.68
N SER A 60 8.58 58.22 5.78
CA SER A 60 8.09 57.00 6.40
C SER A 60 8.80 56.77 7.73
N PHE A 61 8.05 56.70 8.82
CA PHE A 61 8.60 56.38 10.14
C PHE A 61 8.49 54.88 10.40
N ALA A 62 9.58 54.28 10.89
CA ALA A 62 9.56 52.90 11.37
C ALA A 62 8.83 52.85 12.72
N GLY A 63 8.16 51.73 13.00
CA GLY A 63 7.72 51.42 14.36
C GLY A 63 8.73 50.55 15.10
N THR A 64 8.35 50.03 16.25
CA THR A 64 9.23 49.22 17.11
C THR A 64 9.07 47.74 16.83
N ASP A 65 10.18 47.03 16.59
CA ASP A 65 10.19 45.58 16.30
C ASP A 65 10.06 44.69 17.56
N ALA A 66 10.14 45.28 18.75
CA ALA A 66 10.19 44.56 20.02
C ALA A 66 8.82 44.53 20.72
N VAL A 67 8.25 43.33 20.80
CA VAL A 67 7.27 42.96 21.83
C VAL A 67 7.83 43.40 23.19
N MET A 68 7.23 44.42 23.81
CA MET A 68 7.41 44.83 25.21
C MET A 68 8.77 44.41 25.83
N GLY A 69 9.86 44.99 25.33
CA GLY A 69 11.21 44.69 25.81
C GLY A 69 12.13 45.86 25.56
N TRP A 70 12.41 46.61 26.63
CA TRP A 70 13.30 47.79 26.71
C TRP A 70 12.86 49.12 26.10
N ASP A 71 12.01 49.18 25.06
CA ASP A 71 11.56 50.48 24.49
C ASP A 71 10.20 50.98 25.01
N GLY A 72 9.48 50.15 25.77
CA GLY A 72 8.16 50.48 26.29
C GLY A 72 8.10 51.68 27.25
N VAL A 73 9.23 52.25 27.67
CA VAL A 73 9.27 53.43 28.56
C VAL A 73 9.15 54.75 27.77
N ASN A 74 9.64 54.79 26.52
CA ASN A 74 9.51 55.97 25.65
C ASN A 74 8.13 56.03 24.99
N ASP A 75 7.58 54.88 24.60
CA ASP A 75 6.28 54.78 23.90
C ASP A 75 5.08 55.09 24.81
N ILE A 76 5.19 54.80 26.12
CA ILE A 76 4.20 55.20 27.13
C ILE A 76 4.07 56.72 27.19
N GLY A 77 5.15 57.46 26.92
CA GLY A 77 5.14 58.91 26.86
C GLY A 77 4.17 59.43 25.81
N LEU A 78 4.29 58.96 24.57
CA LEU A 78 3.39 59.34 23.47
C LEU A 78 1.95 58.89 23.71
N TYR A 79 1.76 57.69 24.26
CA TYR A 79 0.43 57.19 24.61
C TYR A 79 -0.26 58.05 25.69
N LEU A 80 0.52 58.54 26.67
CA LEU A 80 0.03 59.38 27.78
C LEU A 80 0.05 60.89 27.47
N GLY A 81 0.31 61.30 26.22
CA GLY A 81 0.30 62.71 25.82
C GLY A 81 1.55 63.51 26.18
N PHE A 82 2.63 62.85 26.60
CA PHE A 82 3.94 63.46 26.83
C PHE A 82 4.75 63.56 25.54
N VAL A 83 5.61 64.59 25.47
CA VAL A 83 6.56 64.76 24.37
C VAL A 83 7.73 63.82 24.57
N THR A 84 8.05 63.06 23.53
CA THR A 84 9.20 62.14 23.51
C THR A 84 10.28 62.62 22.56
N SER A 85 11.49 62.09 22.71
CA SER A 85 12.60 62.34 21.77
C SER A 85 12.19 62.00 20.34
N GLN A 86 11.50 60.88 20.13
CA GLN A 86 11.02 60.43 18.82
C GLN A 86 10.06 61.42 18.14
N ALA A 87 9.13 62.04 18.86
CA ALA A 87 8.27 63.08 18.28
C ALA A 87 9.07 64.34 17.89
N THR A 88 10.06 64.74 18.69
CA THR A 88 10.93 65.88 18.35
C THR A 88 11.86 65.56 17.17
N GLN A 89 12.39 64.35 17.07
CA GLN A 89 13.20 63.88 15.95
C GLN A 89 12.34 63.81 14.67
N ALA A 90 11.14 63.24 14.73
CA ALA A 90 10.20 63.20 13.59
C ALA A 90 9.88 64.61 13.04
N ALA A 91 9.63 65.56 13.94
CA ALA A 91 9.41 66.96 13.59
C ALA A 91 10.66 67.61 12.95
N ALA A 92 11.85 67.29 13.44
CA ALA A 92 13.12 67.76 12.89
C ALA A 92 13.37 67.19 11.48
N VAL A 93 13.06 65.91 11.27
CA VAL A 93 13.12 65.27 9.95
C VAL A 93 12.22 65.99 8.95
N TYR A 94 10.96 66.27 9.32
CA TYR A 94 10.08 67.04 8.44
C TYR A 94 10.62 68.44 8.14
N ALA A 95 11.09 69.18 9.16
CA ALA A 95 11.63 70.52 8.97
C ALA A 95 12.82 70.53 8.00
N GLU A 96 13.71 69.54 8.10
CA GLU A 96 14.84 69.36 7.20
C GLU A 96 14.36 69.01 5.78
N VAL A 97 13.49 68.00 5.63
CA VAL A 97 12.97 67.55 4.33
C VAL A 97 12.16 68.65 3.63
N ALA A 98 11.32 69.39 4.34
CA ALA A 98 10.54 70.49 3.79
C ALA A 98 11.45 71.63 3.29
N ARG A 99 12.57 71.87 3.97
CA ARG A 99 13.57 72.87 3.56
C ARG A 99 14.36 72.41 2.33
N GLU A 100 14.73 71.13 2.27
CA GLU A 100 15.62 70.60 1.23
C GLU A 100 14.91 70.14 -0.04
N SER A 101 13.68 69.65 0.07
CA SER A 101 12.96 69.07 -1.07
C SER A 101 12.47 70.11 -2.07
N GLY A 102 12.22 71.35 -1.64
CA GLY A 102 11.68 72.42 -2.48
C GLY A 102 10.23 72.19 -2.95
N THR A 103 9.59 71.08 -2.57
CA THR A 103 8.17 70.80 -2.85
C THR A 103 7.30 71.07 -1.62
N SER A 104 6.09 71.53 -1.85
CA SER A 104 5.05 71.60 -0.82
C SER A 104 4.29 70.29 -0.67
N SER A 105 4.51 69.30 -1.54
CA SER A 105 3.83 68.00 -1.51
C SER A 105 4.63 66.98 -0.70
N VAL A 106 4.57 67.11 0.63
CA VAL A 106 5.15 66.15 1.58
C VAL A 106 4.03 65.33 2.22
N THR A 107 4.13 64.01 2.15
CA THR A 107 3.16 63.05 2.72
C THR A 107 3.84 62.21 3.80
N PHE A 108 3.12 61.83 4.85
CA PHE A 108 3.63 60.94 5.89
C PHE A 108 3.07 59.51 5.76
N THR A 109 3.87 58.53 6.14
CA THR A 109 3.41 57.15 6.31
C THR A 109 4.20 56.44 7.40
N GLY A 110 3.73 55.27 7.80
CA GLY A 110 4.34 54.48 8.86
C GLY A 110 3.40 53.38 9.32
N HIS A 111 3.96 52.42 10.04
CA HIS A 111 3.22 51.32 10.65
C HIS A 111 3.41 51.32 12.17
N SER A 112 2.40 50.87 12.93
CA SER A 112 2.47 50.78 14.39
C SER A 112 2.78 52.14 15.04
N LEU A 113 3.81 52.20 15.90
CA LEU A 113 4.35 53.42 16.48
C LEU A 113 4.68 54.49 15.41
N GLY A 114 5.34 54.09 14.31
CA GLY A 114 5.66 54.98 13.21
C GLY A 114 4.42 55.51 12.49
N GLY A 115 3.33 54.72 12.45
CA GLY A 115 2.02 55.16 11.96
C GLY A 115 1.41 56.23 12.86
N GLY A 116 1.49 56.06 14.19
CA GLY A 116 1.05 57.08 15.14
C GLY A 116 1.84 58.39 15.01
N LEU A 117 3.18 58.31 14.90
CA LEU A 117 4.04 59.47 14.65
C LEU A 117 3.68 60.17 13.35
N ALA A 118 3.49 59.43 12.26
CA ALA A 118 3.07 59.97 10.97
C ALA A 118 1.74 60.75 11.08
N SER A 119 0.76 60.24 11.82
CA SER A 119 -0.51 60.95 12.04
C SER A 119 -0.34 62.25 12.84
N VAL A 120 0.51 62.26 13.87
CA VAL A 120 0.79 63.49 14.63
C VAL A 120 1.49 64.53 13.76
N MET A 121 2.49 64.11 12.96
CA MET A 121 3.18 65.02 12.03
C MET A 121 2.23 65.59 10.98
N ALA A 122 1.29 64.79 10.48
CA ALA A 122 0.25 65.23 9.55
C ALA A 122 -0.56 66.41 10.10
N VAL A 123 -1.00 66.30 11.36
CA VAL A 123 -1.77 67.34 12.05
C VAL A 123 -0.91 68.57 12.34
N TRP A 124 0.27 68.39 12.94
CA TRP A 124 1.13 69.52 13.30
C TRP A 124 1.59 70.34 12.10
N PHE A 125 1.82 69.70 10.96
CA PHE A 125 2.37 70.36 9.78
C PHE A 125 1.37 70.58 8.64
N ASP A 126 0.09 70.25 8.83
CA ASP A 126 -0.97 70.41 7.83
C ASP A 126 -0.65 69.68 6.53
N ARG A 127 -0.43 68.37 6.63
CA ARG A 127 -0.01 67.49 5.53
C ARG A 127 -0.82 66.19 5.50
N PRO A 128 -0.94 65.56 4.33
CA PRO A 128 -1.58 64.24 4.23
C PRO A 128 -0.75 63.13 4.89
N ALA A 129 -1.44 62.11 5.39
CA ALA A 129 -0.83 60.86 5.82
C ALA A 129 -1.67 59.64 5.46
N ILE A 130 -0.98 58.54 5.13
CA ILE A 130 -1.58 57.21 4.99
C ILE A 130 -0.84 56.28 5.95
N VAL A 131 -1.53 55.76 6.95
CA VAL A 131 -0.92 55.04 8.09
C VAL A 131 -1.49 53.64 8.26
N PHE A 132 -0.69 52.75 8.86
CA PHE A 132 -0.98 51.33 8.96
C PHE A 132 -0.89 50.85 10.41
N ASP A 133 -1.93 50.17 10.90
CA ASP A 133 -2.05 49.78 12.32
C ASP A 133 -1.58 50.90 13.29
N PRO A 134 -2.02 52.17 13.14
CA PRO A 134 -1.41 53.29 13.85
C PRO A 134 -1.62 53.17 15.37
N ALA A 135 -0.60 53.58 16.12
CA ALA A 135 -0.67 53.77 17.56
C ALA A 135 -1.60 54.96 17.93
N PRO A 136 -2.33 54.88 19.07
CA PRO A 136 -3.33 55.86 19.47
C PRO A 136 -2.70 57.15 20.05
N PHE A 137 -2.17 58.01 19.18
CA PHE A 137 -1.43 59.24 19.56
C PHE A 137 -2.21 60.55 19.35
N GLN A 138 -3.51 60.55 19.64
CA GLN A 138 -4.29 61.79 19.60
C GLN A 138 -3.89 62.80 20.68
N GLN A 139 -3.57 62.33 21.89
CA GLN A 139 -3.22 63.25 22.98
C GLN A 139 -2.01 64.15 22.67
N PRO A 140 -0.88 63.64 22.14
CA PRO A 140 0.20 64.51 21.68
C PRO A 140 -0.22 65.50 20.59
N ALA A 141 -1.08 65.09 19.64
CA ALA A 141 -1.55 65.96 18.56
C ALA A 141 -2.39 67.15 19.08
N GLU A 142 -3.15 66.95 20.15
CA GLU A 142 -3.97 67.99 20.80
C GLU A 142 -3.28 68.74 21.96
N SER A 143 -2.05 68.36 22.30
CA SER A 143 -1.35 68.96 23.44
C SER A 143 -0.62 70.25 23.05
N GLY A 144 -1.12 71.40 23.54
CA GLY A 144 -0.42 72.69 23.39
C GLY A 144 0.97 72.71 24.03
N VAL A 145 1.17 71.93 25.10
CA VAL A 145 2.51 71.73 25.70
C VAL A 145 3.41 70.99 24.72
N ALA A 146 2.89 69.99 24.02
CA ALA A 146 3.66 69.23 23.04
C ALA A 146 4.09 70.06 21.84
N VAL A 147 3.14 70.81 21.27
CA VAL A 147 3.41 71.73 20.16
C VAL A 147 4.47 72.76 20.55
N ASN A 148 4.35 73.41 21.71
CA ASN A 148 5.32 74.41 22.18
C ASN A 148 6.71 73.81 22.41
N HIS A 149 6.79 72.59 22.96
CA HIS A 149 8.07 71.90 23.15
C HIS A 149 8.75 71.60 21.81
N VAL A 150 7.98 71.11 20.82
CA VAL A 150 8.49 70.82 19.49
C VAL A 150 8.96 72.10 18.79
N ILE A 151 8.16 73.19 18.87
CA ILE A 151 8.56 74.50 18.36
C ILE A 151 9.88 74.96 18.99
N ALA A 152 10.02 74.84 20.31
CA ALA A 152 11.26 75.18 21.02
C ALA A 152 12.44 74.31 20.56
N SER A 153 12.22 73.00 20.38
CA SER A 153 13.27 72.05 19.97
C SER A 153 13.80 72.30 18.55
N LEU A 154 12.94 72.75 17.63
CA LEU A 154 13.30 73.05 16.24
C LEU A 154 14.03 74.40 16.09
N GLY A 155 13.89 75.31 17.07
CA GLY A 155 14.57 76.60 17.09
C GLY A 155 14.32 77.47 15.84
N THR A 156 15.38 77.82 15.11
CA THR A 156 15.24 78.62 13.88
C THR A 156 14.72 77.83 12.67
N LYS A 157 14.66 76.50 12.76
CA LYS A 157 14.19 75.61 11.68
C LYS A 157 12.67 75.37 11.70
N VAL A 158 11.93 75.95 12.65
CA VAL A 158 10.50 75.70 12.84
C VAL A 158 9.68 76.05 11.58
N PRO A 159 8.98 75.09 10.96
CA PRO A 159 8.06 75.33 9.86
C PRO A 159 6.89 76.26 10.24
N GLN A 160 6.37 77.03 9.29
CA GLN A 160 5.26 77.96 9.58
C GLN A 160 3.97 77.22 9.99
N ALA A 161 3.68 76.06 9.37
CA ALA A 161 2.45 75.31 9.60
C ALA A 161 2.21 74.87 11.06
N ILE A 162 3.28 74.59 11.82
CA ILE A 162 3.17 74.23 13.25
C ILE A 162 3.10 75.46 14.15
N LYS A 163 3.65 76.62 13.73
CA LYS A 163 3.47 77.90 14.46
C LYS A 163 2.02 78.37 14.41
N ASP A 164 1.37 78.13 13.26
CA ASP A 164 -0.03 78.48 13.03
C ASP A 164 -0.99 77.43 13.62
N TYR A 165 -0.47 76.29 14.10
CA TYR A 165 -1.29 75.24 14.68
C TYR A 165 -1.71 75.59 16.11
N ILE A 166 -3.03 75.65 16.30
CA ILE A 166 -3.69 75.85 17.60
C ILE A 166 -4.44 74.56 17.92
N PRO A 167 -3.96 73.75 18.89
CA PRO A 167 -4.66 72.54 19.30
C PRO A 167 -6.10 72.81 19.73
N GLY A 168 -7.02 71.92 19.39
CA GLY A 168 -8.46 72.06 19.63
C GLY A 168 -9.20 72.92 18.60
N GLU A 169 -8.57 73.96 18.04
CA GLU A 169 -9.19 74.76 16.95
C GLU A 169 -8.95 74.15 15.57
N HIS A 170 -7.72 73.69 15.32
CA HIS A 170 -7.32 73.20 14.01
C HIS A 170 -7.28 71.66 13.90
N PHE A 171 -7.35 70.96 15.04
CA PHE A 171 -7.18 69.50 15.09
C PHE A 171 -8.18 68.76 14.18
N GLU A 172 -9.49 69.00 14.39
CA GLU A 172 -10.57 68.33 13.66
C GLU A 172 -10.50 68.57 12.13
N GLN A 173 -9.98 69.72 11.71
CA GLN A 173 -9.80 70.03 10.29
C GLN A 173 -8.60 69.25 9.71
N ARG A 174 -7.48 69.20 10.44
CA ARG A 174 -6.23 68.61 9.95
C ARG A 174 -6.21 67.09 10.04
N GLU A 175 -6.91 66.48 11.01
CA GLU A 175 -7.04 65.02 11.10
C GLU A 175 -7.74 64.40 9.88
N GLN A 176 -8.59 65.17 9.16
CA GLN A 176 -9.27 64.74 7.93
C GLN A 176 -8.29 64.30 6.82
N GLN A 177 -7.02 64.72 6.92
CA GLN A 177 -5.97 64.39 5.95
C GLN A 177 -5.27 63.05 6.25
N VAL A 178 -5.66 62.37 7.33
CA VAL A 178 -5.04 61.12 7.79
C VAL A 178 -5.96 59.94 7.47
N GLN A 179 -5.51 59.07 6.57
CA GLN A 179 -6.19 57.81 6.24
C GLN A 179 -5.53 56.66 6.99
N SER A 180 -6.30 55.84 7.68
CA SER A 180 -5.82 54.69 8.44
C SER A 180 -6.30 53.38 7.81
N TYR A 181 -5.39 52.42 7.70
CA TYR A 181 -5.67 51.03 7.32
C TYR A 181 -5.14 50.10 8.41
N PHE A 182 -5.88 49.03 8.75
CA PHE A 182 -5.44 48.13 9.81
C PHE A 182 -5.85 46.68 9.58
N ALA A 183 -5.09 45.73 10.13
CA ALA A 183 -5.42 44.32 10.04
C ALA A 183 -6.52 43.99 11.04
N LEU A 184 -7.67 43.49 10.59
CA LEU A 184 -8.74 43.15 11.53
C LEU A 184 -8.30 42.03 12.50
N GLY A 185 -8.41 42.27 13.80
CA GLY A 185 -7.98 41.37 14.88
C GLY A 185 -6.58 41.63 15.44
N GLU A 186 -5.89 42.68 14.98
CA GLU A 186 -4.54 43.05 15.46
C GLU A 186 -4.54 43.65 16.88
N PHE A 187 -3.38 43.59 17.54
CA PHE A 187 -3.23 43.91 18.96
C PHE A 187 -3.66 45.33 19.37
N LEU A 188 -3.31 46.35 18.57
CA LEU A 188 -3.64 47.73 18.86
C LEU A 188 -5.12 48.04 18.62
N GLN A 189 -5.85 47.22 17.87
CA GLN A 189 -7.28 47.41 17.62
C GLN A 189 -8.07 47.50 18.94
N ALA A 190 -7.71 46.68 19.94
CA ALA A 190 -8.38 46.69 21.24
C ALA A 190 -8.21 48.02 22.00
N THR A 191 -7.17 48.79 21.67
CA THR A 191 -6.87 50.09 22.28
C THR A 191 -7.20 51.27 21.37
N ARG A 192 -7.50 51.05 20.08
CA ARG A 192 -7.76 52.10 19.08
C ARG A 192 -9.24 52.52 19.12
N THR A 193 -9.49 53.80 19.32
CA THR A 193 -10.81 54.43 19.23
C THR A 193 -10.74 55.69 18.36
N GLU A 194 -11.90 56.20 17.92
CA GLU A 194 -11.97 57.51 17.22
C GLU A 194 -11.58 58.67 18.14
N SER A 195 -11.58 58.44 19.47
CA SER A 195 -11.31 59.46 20.49
C SER A 195 -9.89 59.42 21.06
N ASN A 196 -9.04 58.51 20.58
CA ASN A 196 -7.66 58.43 21.04
C ASN A 196 -6.62 58.24 19.93
N THR A 197 -7.04 58.14 18.67
CA THR A 197 -6.16 57.87 17.53
C THR A 197 -6.42 58.87 16.43
N VAL A 198 -5.36 59.44 15.89
CA VAL A 198 -5.46 60.45 14.82
C VAL A 198 -5.68 59.77 13.47
N TYR A 199 -6.91 59.85 12.98
CA TYR A 199 -7.33 59.55 11.61
C TYR A 199 -8.63 60.31 11.31
N ALA A 200 -8.93 60.52 10.02
CA ALA A 200 -10.18 61.14 9.61
C ALA A 200 -11.37 60.34 10.16
N PRO A 201 -12.41 60.94 10.77
CA PRO A 201 -13.61 60.23 11.22
C PRO A 201 -14.20 59.31 10.13
N GLY A 202 -14.44 58.04 10.44
CA GLY A 202 -14.83 57.01 9.45
C GLY A 202 -13.72 56.57 8.47
N GLY A 203 -12.51 57.15 8.57
CA GLY A 203 -11.32 56.90 7.76
C GLY A 203 -10.38 55.82 8.31
N ASN A 204 -10.88 54.97 9.22
CA ASN A 204 -10.15 53.81 9.74
C ASN A 204 -10.67 52.52 9.06
N THR A 205 -9.97 52.09 8.01
CA THR A 205 -10.41 51.04 7.09
C THR A 205 -9.81 49.67 7.46
N PRO A 206 -10.61 48.66 7.80
CA PRO A 206 -10.09 47.32 8.06
C PRO A 206 -9.65 46.63 6.76
N ILE A 207 -8.58 45.85 6.86
CA ILE A 207 -8.17 44.83 5.90
C ILE A 207 -8.33 43.48 6.60
N GLU A 208 -9.24 42.66 6.09
CA GLU A 208 -9.62 41.40 6.71
C GLU A 208 -8.75 40.26 6.19
N PHE A 209 -8.17 39.48 7.11
CA PHE A 209 -7.40 38.28 6.80
C PHE A 209 -7.87 37.13 7.68
N GLY A 210 -7.81 35.91 7.16
CA GLY A 210 -8.01 34.70 7.96
C GLY A 210 -9.34 34.66 8.73
N HIS A 211 -9.36 33.85 9.78
CA HIS A 211 -10.43 33.83 10.78
C HIS A 211 -9.83 33.97 12.18
N GLN A 212 -10.27 35.00 12.90
CA GLN A 212 -9.66 35.49 14.17
C GLN A 212 -9.67 34.50 15.36
N TYR A 213 -10.24 33.30 15.20
CA TYR A 213 -10.45 32.34 16.30
C TYR A 213 -9.70 30.99 16.16
N LEU A 214 -8.91 30.79 15.10
CA LEU A 214 -8.16 29.53 14.92
C LEU A 214 -6.79 29.56 15.63
N PRO A 215 -6.44 28.59 16.50
CA PRO A 215 -5.06 28.44 16.96
C PRO A 215 -4.12 28.16 15.77
N PRO A 216 -2.91 28.75 15.70
CA PRO A 216 -2.22 29.56 16.68
C PRO A 216 -2.53 31.08 16.63
N LEU A 217 -3.50 31.54 15.83
CA LEU A 217 -3.94 32.96 15.73
C LEU A 217 -4.62 33.50 17.00
N LYS A 218 -4.55 32.79 18.14
CA LYS A 218 -4.86 33.34 19.48
C LYS A 218 -3.82 34.39 19.93
N MET A 219 -3.27 35.18 19.01
CA MET A 219 -2.25 36.18 19.29
C MET A 219 -2.48 37.38 18.36
N PRO A 220 -3.14 38.44 18.83
CA PRO A 220 -3.28 39.72 18.12
C PRO A 220 -1.95 40.29 17.59
N PHE A 221 -0.81 39.85 18.16
CA PHE A 221 0.55 40.18 17.72
C PHE A 221 0.93 39.63 16.34
N THR A 222 0.44 38.45 15.93
CA THR A 222 0.76 37.89 14.60
C THR A 222 0.07 38.67 13.48
N MET A 223 -1.11 39.22 13.76
CA MET A 223 -1.88 40.06 12.84
C MET A 223 -1.28 41.48 12.71
N HIS A 224 -0.56 41.95 13.73
CA HIS A 224 0.14 43.24 13.74
C HIS A 224 1.44 43.16 12.93
N SER A 225 1.31 43.04 11.60
CA SER A 225 2.41 42.82 10.66
C SER A 225 2.32 43.74 9.45
N SER A 226 3.31 44.61 9.30
CA SER A 226 3.46 45.51 8.15
C SER A 226 3.58 44.73 6.83
N ALA A 227 4.22 43.56 6.83
CA ALA A 227 4.31 42.70 5.66
C ALA A 227 2.94 42.12 5.26
N LEU A 228 2.14 41.67 6.23
CA LEU A 228 0.79 41.15 5.97
C LEU A 228 -0.12 42.23 5.38
N LEU A 229 -0.11 43.43 5.99
CA LEU A 229 -0.84 44.58 5.46
C LEU A 229 -0.39 45.01 4.07
N THR A 230 0.92 45.00 3.82
CA THR A 230 1.46 45.30 2.49
C THR A 230 0.97 44.28 1.46
N ALA A 231 1.00 42.99 1.78
CA ALA A 231 0.47 41.95 0.90
C ALA A 231 -1.04 42.13 0.62
N GLY A 232 -1.86 42.39 1.64
CA GLY A 232 -3.30 42.61 1.46
C GLY A 232 -3.66 43.91 0.73
N THR A 233 -2.81 44.95 0.83
CA THR A 233 -3.00 46.19 0.07
C THR A 233 -2.60 46.06 -1.40
N LEU A 234 -1.53 45.29 -1.68
CA LEU A 234 -1.10 44.96 -3.04
C LEU A 234 -2.07 43.99 -3.74
N SER A 235 -2.65 43.04 -3.00
CA SER A 235 -3.58 42.04 -3.55
C SER A 235 -4.78 41.85 -2.63
N LYS A 236 -5.91 42.43 -3.04
CA LYS A 236 -7.22 42.11 -2.44
C LYS A 236 -7.58 40.62 -2.57
N PRO A 237 -7.36 39.95 -3.72
CA PRO A 237 -7.57 38.51 -3.84
C PRO A 237 -6.80 37.71 -2.79
N PHE A 238 -5.56 38.10 -2.45
CA PHE A 238 -4.80 37.44 -1.39
C PHE A 238 -5.49 37.56 -0.02
N ALA A 239 -5.92 38.78 0.35
CA ALA A 239 -6.64 38.99 1.61
C ALA A 239 -7.92 38.13 1.67
N ASP A 240 -8.72 38.14 0.60
CA ASP A 240 -9.95 37.36 0.51
C ASP A 240 -9.68 35.84 0.56
N ALA A 241 -8.67 35.36 -0.15
CA ALA A 241 -8.31 33.94 -0.18
C ALA A 241 -7.81 33.43 1.18
N THR A 242 -7.06 34.24 1.95
CA THR A 242 -6.66 33.84 3.32
C THR A 242 -7.85 33.71 4.26
N ARG A 243 -8.95 34.44 4.03
CA ARG A 243 -10.20 34.29 4.79
C ARG A 243 -10.96 33.03 4.40
N ALA A 244 -10.98 32.71 3.11
CA ALA A 244 -11.57 31.47 2.63
C ALA A 244 -10.79 30.27 3.19
N VAL A 245 -9.48 30.23 2.97
CA VAL A 245 -8.60 29.17 3.48
C VAL A 245 -8.05 29.56 4.86
N GLN A 246 -8.89 29.45 5.88
CA GLN A 246 -8.61 29.95 7.23
C GLN A 246 -7.30 29.40 7.84
N ARG A 247 -6.86 28.21 7.41
CA ARG A 247 -5.63 27.54 7.89
C ARG A 247 -4.35 28.01 7.18
N ALA A 248 -4.46 28.82 6.13
CA ALA A 248 -3.30 29.28 5.37
C ALA A 248 -2.47 30.32 6.13
N LEU A 249 -3.11 31.31 6.74
CA LEU A 249 -2.42 32.40 7.42
C LEU A 249 -1.47 31.93 8.55
N PRO A 250 -1.84 30.97 9.42
CA PRO A 250 -0.91 30.36 10.37
C PRO A 250 0.38 29.82 9.78
N LEU A 251 0.31 29.20 8.59
CA LEU A 251 1.46 28.60 7.91
C LEU A 251 2.29 29.65 7.18
N ILE A 252 1.65 30.61 6.53
CA ILE A 252 2.29 31.76 5.87
C ILE A 252 3.15 32.53 6.87
N MET A 253 2.64 32.76 8.09
CA MET A 253 3.30 33.53 9.14
C MET A 253 4.21 32.70 10.05
N SER A 254 4.39 31.40 9.77
CA SER A 254 5.14 30.50 10.66
C SER A 254 6.65 30.75 10.58
N LYS A 255 7.20 31.19 11.73
CA LYS A 255 8.66 31.36 11.95
C LYS A 255 9.45 30.06 11.79
N GLN A 256 8.81 28.92 12.06
CA GLN A 256 9.45 27.61 11.95
C GLN A 256 9.42 27.05 10.52
N TYR A 257 8.69 27.68 9.60
CA TYR A 257 8.50 27.19 8.25
C TYR A 257 9.32 27.98 7.21
N TYR A 258 8.72 29.00 6.61
CA TYR A 258 9.34 29.88 5.61
C TYR A 258 9.14 31.38 5.90
N SER A 259 8.71 31.75 7.11
CA SER A 259 8.64 33.16 7.54
C SER A 259 9.51 33.44 8.76
N PRO A 260 10.84 33.22 8.68
CA PRO A 260 11.75 33.54 9.78
C PRO A 260 11.69 35.03 10.13
N GLU A 261 12.04 35.36 11.38
CA GLU A 261 12.28 36.75 11.77
C GLU A 261 13.41 37.34 10.93
N THR A 262 13.31 38.61 10.60
CA THR A 262 14.13 39.16 9.53
C THR A 262 15.50 39.65 10.02
N MET A 263 15.69 39.92 11.32
CA MET A 263 16.95 40.44 11.87
C MET A 263 18.06 39.39 11.89
N GLY A 264 19.19 39.65 11.23
CA GLY A 264 20.41 38.83 11.29
C GLY A 264 20.34 37.48 10.57
N ILE A 265 19.29 37.22 9.79
CA ILE A 265 19.04 35.92 9.14
C ILE A 265 19.39 35.96 7.64
N THR A 266 20.09 34.92 7.16
CA THR A 266 20.52 34.75 5.76
C THR A 266 19.49 34.03 4.88
N THR A 267 18.34 33.65 5.44
CA THR A 267 17.28 32.92 4.73
C THR A 267 16.16 33.86 4.30
N ARG A 268 15.56 33.57 3.15
CA ARG A 268 14.46 34.36 2.59
C ARG A 268 13.18 34.19 3.40
N ASN A 269 12.41 35.26 3.57
CA ASN A 269 11.07 35.28 4.14
C ASN A 269 10.02 35.17 3.02
N PHE A 270 9.11 34.21 3.15
CA PHE A 270 8.10 33.88 2.14
C PHE A 270 7.20 35.07 1.78
N LEU A 271 6.64 35.75 2.78
CA LEU A 271 5.70 36.84 2.53
C LEU A 271 6.39 38.03 1.84
N LEU A 272 7.64 38.32 2.22
CA LEU A 272 8.44 39.36 1.57
C LEU A 272 8.84 38.97 0.14
N ASP A 273 9.08 37.68 -0.13
CA ASP A 273 9.31 37.17 -1.49
C ASP A 273 8.07 37.34 -2.38
N LEU A 274 6.88 37.02 -1.86
CA LEU A 274 5.61 37.24 -2.57
C LEU A 274 5.42 38.72 -2.91
N ILE A 275 5.62 39.62 -1.93
CA ILE A 275 5.52 41.07 -2.11
C ILE A 275 6.50 41.56 -3.19
N ARG A 276 7.77 41.16 -3.10
CA ARG A 276 8.80 41.57 -4.09
C ARG A 276 8.47 41.07 -5.48
N SER A 277 7.99 39.83 -5.61
CA SER A 277 7.59 39.27 -6.90
C SER A 277 6.39 40.03 -7.48
N GLU A 278 5.41 40.39 -6.65
CA GLU A 278 4.27 41.20 -7.07
C GLU A 278 4.70 42.61 -7.51
N GLN A 279 5.65 43.23 -6.81
CA GLN A 279 6.19 44.53 -7.22
C GLN A 279 6.99 44.47 -8.53
N ALA A 280 7.66 43.35 -8.79
CA ALA A 280 8.41 43.14 -10.03
C ALA A 280 7.49 42.87 -11.23
N ALA A 281 6.34 42.23 -11.00
CA ALA A 281 5.34 41.93 -12.02
C ALA A 281 3.90 42.14 -11.49
N PRO A 282 3.42 43.38 -11.36
CA PRO A 282 2.09 43.66 -10.81
C PRO A 282 0.97 42.95 -11.57
N GLY A 283 0.08 42.27 -10.85
CA GLY A 283 -1.01 41.44 -11.38
C GLY A 283 -0.56 40.09 -11.95
N ASN A 284 0.74 39.77 -11.90
CA ASN A 284 1.29 38.52 -12.42
C ASN A 284 2.42 37.95 -11.55
N GLY A 285 2.64 38.50 -10.36
CA GLY A 285 3.65 38.04 -9.43
C GLY A 285 3.19 36.82 -8.64
N LYS A 286 4.10 36.26 -7.84
CA LYS A 286 3.80 35.11 -6.97
C LYS A 286 2.63 35.39 -6.01
N LEU A 287 2.45 36.62 -5.53
CA LEU A 287 1.34 36.96 -4.62
C LEU A 287 -0.02 36.78 -5.31
N THR A 288 -0.16 37.26 -6.55
CA THR A 288 -1.37 37.11 -7.35
C THR A 288 -1.70 35.63 -7.60
N HIS A 289 -0.74 34.84 -8.05
CA HIS A 289 -0.96 33.43 -8.37
C HIS A 289 -1.14 32.56 -7.13
N PHE A 290 -0.43 32.85 -6.03
CA PHE A 290 -0.65 32.17 -4.76
C PHE A 290 -2.05 32.44 -4.22
N ALA A 291 -2.58 33.66 -4.39
CA ALA A 291 -3.96 33.97 -4.04
C ALA A 291 -4.96 33.17 -4.89
N ALA A 292 -4.72 33.05 -6.20
CA ALA A 292 -5.54 32.24 -7.10
C ALA A 292 -5.52 30.75 -6.73
N ASP A 293 -4.36 30.21 -6.35
CA ASP A 293 -4.25 28.83 -5.86
C ASP A 293 -4.98 28.60 -4.53
N LEU A 294 -4.93 29.55 -3.60
CA LEU A 294 -5.72 29.47 -2.38
C LEU A 294 -7.23 29.55 -2.67
N ASP A 295 -7.65 30.37 -3.64
CA ASP A 295 -9.06 30.48 -4.03
C ASP A 295 -9.62 29.15 -4.58
N LYS A 296 -8.81 28.38 -5.32
CA LYS A 296 -9.17 27.01 -5.78
C LYS A 296 -9.48 26.05 -4.62
N LEU A 297 -8.97 26.30 -3.41
CA LEU A 297 -9.27 25.47 -2.23
C LEU A 297 -10.61 25.86 -1.56
N GLY A 298 -11.11 27.08 -1.78
CA GLY A 298 -12.37 27.57 -1.24
C GLY A 298 -12.40 27.74 0.29
N THR A 299 -13.62 27.78 0.88
CA THR A 299 -13.85 28.06 2.31
C THR A 299 -13.61 26.87 3.24
N ASN A 300 -13.55 25.67 2.65
CA ASN A 300 -13.17 24.38 3.22
C ASN A 300 -13.17 23.45 2.00
N LEU A 301 -12.07 22.78 1.69
CA LEU A 301 -12.15 21.63 0.78
C LEU A 301 -13.13 20.64 1.40
N ALA A 302 -14.36 20.59 0.89
CA ALA A 302 -15.44 19.82 1.49
C ALA A 302 -15.01 18.35 1.55
N GLY A 303 -14.93 17.79 2.76
CA GLY A 303 -14.48 16.40 3.00
C GLY A 303 -13.04 16.25 3.51
N LEU A 304 -12.19 17.28 3.49
CA LEU A 304 -10.82 17.19 4.00
C LEU A 304 -10.68 17.63 5.46
N ASN A 305 -10.01 16.80 6.27
CA ASN A 305 -9.73 17.11 7.67
C ASN A 305 -8.65 18.20 7.83
N ALA A 306 -8.46 18.70 9.06
CA ALA A 306 -7.52 19.78 9.35
C ALA A 306 -6.06 19.45 8.95
N ALA A 307 -5.62 18.20 9.11
CA ALA A 307 -4.26 17.78 8.77
C ALA A 307 -4.03 17.77 7.24
N ALA A 308 -5.04 17.35 6.47
CA ALA A 308 -5.02 17.37 5.02
C ALA A 308 -4.90 18.81 4.49
N GLN A 309 -5.71 19.72 5.03
CA GLN A 309 -5.69 21.13 4.65
C GLN A 309 -4.32 21.77 4.97
N ASP A 310 -3.76 21.51 6.16
CA ASP A 310 -2.42 21.99 6.50
C ASP A 310 -1.35 21.48 5.55
N ALA A 311 -1.42 20.19 5.20
CA ALA A 311 -0.45 19.56 4.30
C ALA A 311 -0.50 20.16 2.89
N ILE A 312 -1.70 20.39 2.34
CA ILE A 312 -1.89 20.96 1.01
C ILE A 312 -1.35 22.40 0.97
N VAL A 313 -1.70 23.23 1.97
CA VAL A 313 -1.25 24.62 2.02
C VAL A 313 0.26 24.71 2.29
N ALA A 314 0.81 23.86 3.17
CA ALA A 314 2.25 23.82 3.42
C ALA A 314 3.03 23.47 2.15
N GLN A 315 2.57 22.50 1.36
CA GLN A 315 3.20 22.13 0.09
C GLN A 315 3.13 23.28 -0.93
N ALA A 316 2.01 24.00 -1.03
CA ALA A 316 1.89 25.18 -1.89
C ALA A 316 2.89 26.29 -1.49
N ILE A 317 2.97 26.63 -0.20
CA ILE A 317 3.92 27.62 0.31
C ILE A 317 5.36 27.21 -0.03
N GLU A 318 5.72 25.94 0.16
CA GLU A 318 7.06 25.46 -0.17
C GLU A 318 7.36 25.55 -1.65
N TRP A 319 6.42 25.18 -2.51
CA TRP A 319 6.58 25.27 -3.96
C TRP A 319 6.81 26.72 -4.40
N TYR A 320 5.97 27.66 -3.97
CA TYR A 320 6.12 29.09 -4.29
C TYR A 320 7.40 29.69 -3.72
N TYR A 321 7.83 29.24 -2.54
CA TYR A 321 9.12 29.61 -1.99
C TYR A 321 10.22 29.24 -2.99
N TRP A 322 10.35 27.97 -3.37
CA TRP A 322 11.45 27.52 -4.22
C TRP A 322 11.38 27.96 -5.69
N GLN A 323 10.31 28.64 -6.11
CA GLN A 323 10.28 29.33 -7.40
C GLN A 323 11.38 30.39 -7.52
N GLY A 324 12.01 30.43 -8.69
CA GLY A 324 13.10 31.36 -9.03
C GLY A 324 12.66 32.82 -9.16
N ALA A 325 13.64 33.70 -9.43
CA ALA A 325 13.39 35.12 -9.71
C ALA A 325 12.73 35.34 -11.09
N ASP A 326 12.87 34.37 -11.98
CA ASP A 326 12.28 34.26 -13.32
C ASP A 326 10.91 33.57 -13.32
N TYR A 327 10.23 33.56 -12.17
CA TYR A 327 8.91 32.97 -12.00
C TYR A 327 7.93 33.41 -13.12
N ALA A 328 7.45 32.43 -13.88
CA ALA A 328 6.72 32.63 -15.12
C ALA A 328 5.18 32.65 -14.95
N GLY A 329 4.69 33.04 -13.77
CA GLY A 329 3.24 33.07 -13.48
C GLY A 329 2.58 31.68 -13.48
N GLN A 330 3.33 30.66 -13.04
CA GLN A 330 2.82 29.28 -12.95
C GLN A 330 2.05 29.09 -11.64
N GLU A 331 0.86 28.50 -11.73
CA GLU A 331 0.08 28.11 -10.56
C GLU A 331 0.44 26.69 -10.11
N PHE A 332 0.41 26.46 -8.81
CA PHE A 332 0.72 25.18 -8.16
C PHE A 332 -0.36 24.13 -8.41
N PHE A 333 -1.63 24.53 -8.34
CA PHE A 333 -2.75 23.60 -8.51
C PHE A 333 -3.29 23.59 -9.93
N THR A 334 -3.52 22.40 -10.45
CA THR A 334 -4.22 22.16 -11.70
C THR A 334 -5.52 21.39 -11.40
N PRO A 335 -6.70 22.01 -11.58
CA PRO A 335 -7.97 21.30 -11.43
C PRO A 335 -8.12 20.19 -12.48
N ALA A 336 -8.64 19.03 -12.09
CA ALA A 336 -8.98 17.92 -12.97
C ALA A 336 -10.27 17.29 -12.47
N ASN A 337 -11.33 17.20 -13.29
CA ASN A 337 -12.67 16.68 -12.96
C ASN A 337 -12.91 16.18 -11.51
N GLY A 338 -13.21 17.08 -10.57
CA GLY A 338 -13.49 16.72 -9.16
C GLY A 338 -12.26 16.51 -8.24
N ALA A 339 -11.06 16.64 -8.77
CA ALA A 339 -9.75 16.55 -8.11
C ALA A 339 -8.87 17.80 -8.34
N LEU A 340 -7.90 17.96 -7.43
CA LEU A 340 -6.84 18.95 -7.46
C LEU A 340 -5.51 18.22 -7.68
N GLN A 341 -4.79 18.54 -8.75
CA GLN A 341 -3.51 17.92 -9.08
C GLN A 341 -2.36 18.91 -8.89
N TYR A 342 -1.27 18.47 -8.26
CA TYR A 342 -0.07 19.29 -8.07
C TYR A 342 1.17 18.43 -7.86
N ALA A 343 2.34 18.97 -8.16
CA ALA A 343 3.62 18.34 -7.87
C ALA A 343 4.33 19.08 -6.73
N THR A 344 4.96 18.35 -5.81
CA THR A 344 5.72 18.98 -4.72
C THR A 344 6.90 19.78 -5.25
N ALA A 345 7.46 20.69 -4.47
CA ALA A 345 8.68 21.43 -4.87
C ALA A 345 9.83 20.50 -5.28
N GLN A 346 9.96 19.35 -4.60
CA GLN A 346 10.93 18.30 -4.97
C GLN A 346 10.49 17.51 -6.20
N GLY A 347 9.19 17.24 -6.33
CA GLY A 347 8.61 16.61 -7.51
C GLY A 347 8.87 17.40 -8.78
N ASP A 348 8.83 18.73 -8.73
CA ASP A 348 9.19 19.62 -9.85
C ASP A 348 10.69 19.92 -9.95
N ALA A 349 11.52 19.27 -9.14
CA ALA A 349 12.97 19.45 -9.11
C ALA A 349 13.39 20.93 -8.92
N LEU A 350 12.63 21.69 -8.11
CA LEU A 350 12.97 23.09 -7.83
C LEU A 350 14.30 23.18 -7.07
N PRO A 351 15.25 24.03 -7.51
CA PRO A 351 16.58 24.10 -6.91
C PRO A 351 16.55 24.42 -5.41
N GLY A 352 17.07 23.50 -4.59
CA GLY A 352 17.20 23.69 -3.14
C GLY A 352 16.02 23.23 -2.28
N ALA A 353 14.96 22.65 -2.85
CA ALA A 353 13.77 22.22 -2.11
C ALA A 353 14.05 21.23 -0.96
N LEU A 354 13.55 21.52 0.24
CA LEU A 354 13.94 20.86 1.50
C LEU A 354 12.89 19.89 2.11
N ASN A 355 11.73 19.68 1.47
CA ASN A 355 10.62 18.87 1.98
C ASN A 355 10.21 19.22 3.41
N LYS A 356 10.17 20.52 3.76
CA LYS A 356 9.68 20.96 5.06
C LYS A 356 8.18 20.71 5.20
N ALA A 357 7.44 20.51 4.10
CA ALA A 357 6.03 20.13 4.12
C ALA A 357 5.79 18.67 4.59
N GLY A 358 6.81 17.80 4.55
CA GLY A 358 6.70 16.37 4.85
C GLY A 358 6.10 16.00 6.22
N PRO A 359 6.38 16.71 7.33
CA PRO A 359 5.71 16.45 8.60
C PRO A 359 4.19 16.65 8.57
N TYR A 360 3.69 17.61 7.77
CA TYR A 360 2.25 17.84 7.63
C TYR A 360 1.58 16.73 6.82
N THR A 361 2.19 16.27 5.74
CA THR A 361 1.66 15.14 4.93
C THR A 361 1.65 13.83 5.72
N ARG A 362 2.64 13.60 6.60
CA ARG A 362 2.64 12.44 7.50
C ARG A 362 1.47 12.45 8.49
N LEU A 363 1.15 13.61 9.06
CA LEU A 363 -0.01 13.75 9.96
C LEU A 363 -1.34 13.51 9.23
N TRP A 364 -1.42 13.93 7.95
CA TRP A 364 -2.58 13.66 7.12
C TRP A 364 -2.75 12.16 6.82
N LEU A 365 -1.70 11.50 6.32
CA LEU A 365 -1.78 10.10 5.88
C LEU A 365 -1.78 9.10 7.04
N ASN A 366 -1.33 9.49 8.24
CA ASN A 366 -1.31 8.64 9.42
C ASN A 366 -1.73 9.41 10.70
N PRO A 367 -3.03 9.74 10.83
CA PRO A 367 -3.55 10.44 11.99
C PRO A 367 -3.71 9.45 13.16
N GLY A 368 -2.61 9.10 13.84
CA GLY A 368 -2.68 8.33 15.10
C GLY A 368 -1.68 7.18 15.30
N SER A 369 -0.56 7.12 14.57
CA SER A 369 0.48 6.06 14.69
C SER A 369 0.04 4.62 14.37
N SER A 370 -1.18 4.41 13.88
CA SER A 370 -1.70 3.09 13.50
C SER A 370 -1.41 2.71 12.04
N PHE A 371 -0.90 3.62 11.20
CA PHE A 371 -0.40 3.30 9.85
C PHE A 371 1.12 3.08 9.87
N GLN A 372 1.58 1.87 10.23
CA GLN A 372 3.00 1.51 10.09
C GLN A 372 3.32 1.22 8.61
N THR A 373 3.47 2.26 7.80
CA THR A 373 4.29 2.13 6.59
C THR A 373 5.71 2.54 6.95
N THR A 374 6.61 1.57 6.95
CA THR A 374 8.03 1.78 6.68
C THR A 374 8.18 2.77 5.52
N ALA A 375 8.56 4.02 5.82
CA ALA A 375 8.74 5.12 4.89
C ALA A 375 7.57 5.37 3.93
N VAL A 376 6.64 6.28 4.27
CA VAL A 376 5.78 6.90 3.25
C VAL A 376 6.71 7.43 2.14
N PRO A 377 6.61 6.94 0.89
CA PRO A 377 7.42 7.45 -0.21
C PRO A 377 7.25 8.96 -0.31
N ALA A 378 8.30 9.69 -0.67
CA ALA A 378 8.15 11.09 -1.02
C ALA A 378 7.41 11.16 -2.36
N PHE A 379 6.08 11.23 -2.33
CA PHE A 379 5.25 11.34 -3.54
C PHE A 379 5.56 12.65 -4.25
N ALA A 380 5.99 12.55 -5.50
CA ALA A 380 6.33 13.70 -6.31
C ALA A 380 5.07 14.42 -6.80
N GLN A 381 3.99 13.69 -7.11
CA GLN A 381 2.74 14.26 -7.60
C GLN A 381 1.52 13.74 -6.84
N TRP A 382 0.61 14.67 -6.53
CA TRP A 382 -0.57 14.47 -5.71
C TRP A 382 -1.83 14.75 -6.51
N ASN A 383 -2.85 13.94 -6.28
CA ASN A 383 -4.15 14.02 -6.91
C ASN A 383 -5.19 13.87 -5.79
N VAL A 384 -5.91 14.94 -5.47
CA VAL A 384 -6.75 14.99 -4.26
C VAL A 384 -8.17 15.36 -4.64
N ALA A 385 -9.15 14.50 -4.37
CA ALA A 385 -10.55 14.80 -4.55
C ALA A 385 -10.96 16.05 -3.73
N THR A 386 -11.77 16.92 -4.34
CA THR A 386 -12.18 18.20 -3.75
C THR A 386 -13.69 18.26 -3.46
N SER A 387 -14.41 17.17 -3.67
CA SER A 387 -15.86 17.09 -3.47
C SER A 387 -16.31 15.66 -3.14
N SER A 388 -17.60 15.49 -2.86
CA SER A 388 -18.23 14.18 -2.64
C SER A 388 -18.94 13.61 -3.87
N ALA A 389 -18.72 14.19 -5.06
CA ALA A 389 -19.41 13.81 -6.31
C ALA A 389 -18.66 12.74 -7.14
N GLY A 390 -17.54 12.22 -6.62
CA GLY A 390 -16.56 11.45 -7.39
C GLY A 390 -15.57 12.36 -8.14
N ALA A 391 -14.35 11.87 -8.32
CA ALA A 391 -13.22 12.57 -8.90
C ALA A 391 -12.49 11.70 -9.91
N GLU A 392 -12.12 12.27 -11.06
CA GLU A 392 -11.36 11.59 -12.09
C GLU A 392 -10.01 12.26 -12.30
N ALA A 393 -8.93 11.51 -12.06
CA ALA A 393 -7.56 12.00 -12.20
C ALA A 393 -6.63 10.94 -12.81
N ALA A 394 -5.74 11.40 -13.69
CA ALA A 394 -4.68 10.57 -14.26
C ALA A 394 -3.31 11.17 -13.94
N ALA A 395 -2.30 10.32 -13.83
CA ALA A 395 -0.91 10.73 -13.65
C ALA A 395 -0.51 11.73 -14.74
N ARG A 396 -0.21 12.99 -14.35
CA ARG A 396 0.20 14.03 -15.31
C ARG A 396 1.62 13.83 -15.84
N ASP A 397 2.47 13.18 -15.04
CA ASP A 397 3.83 12.82 -15.40
C ASP A 397 4.01 11.36 -15.01
N LEU A 398 4.00 10.49 -16.02
CA LEU A 398 4.05 9.04 -15.83
C LEU A 398 5.36 8.59 -15.20
N SER A 399 6.41 9.40 -15.22
CA SER A 399 7.72 9.06 -14.63
C SER A 399 7.82 9.38 -13.13
N LYS A 400 6.81 10.06 -12.56
CA LYS A 400 6.78 10.48 -11.16
C LYS A 400 5.83 9.59 -10.36
N ASN A 401 6.24 9.25 -9.14
CA ASN A 401 5.40 8.53 -8.20
C ASN A 401 4.22 9.38 -7.76
N GLN A 402 3.03 8.82 -7.91
CA GLN A 402 1.77 9.48 -7.67
C GLN A 402 1.18 9.07 -6.32
N ILE A 403 0.42 9.98 -5.74
CA ILE A 403 -0.59 9.64 -4.76
C ILE A 403 -1.96 10.15 -5.22
N PHE A 404 -2.96 9.28 -5.19
CA PHE A 404 -4.35 9.58 -5.45
C PHE A 404 -5.15 9.39 -4.17
N LEU A 405 -5.85 10.45 -3.77
CA LEU A 405 -6.62 10.53 -2.54
C LEU A 405 -8.04 10.96 -2.90
N GLY A 406 -8.91 9.98 -2.97
CA GLY A 406 -10.33 10.11 -3.21
C GLY A 406 -11.11 10.48 -1.94
N GLY A 407 -12.41 10.64 -2.14
CA GLY A 407 -13.33 11.15 -1.15
C GLY A 407 -14.52 10.23 -0.96
N ALA A 408 -15.72 10.80 -1.16
CA ALA A 408 -16.92 10.02 -1.31
C ALA A 408 -17.38 10.12 -2.77
N GLY A 409 -18.12 9.13 -3.24
CA GLY A 409 -18.58 9.05 -4.63
C GLY A 409 -17.75 8.05 -5.42
N ALA A 410 -17.99 7.96 -6.72
CA ALA A 410 -17.25 7.05 -7.58
C ALA A 410 -16.02 7.76 -8.16
N ASP A 411 -14.85 7.51 -7.58
CA ASP A 411 -13.57 8.05 -8.02
C ASP A 411 -12.95 7.18 -9.12
N ARG A 412 -12.21 7.79 -10.05
CA ARG A 412 -11.47 7.11 -11.11
C ARG A 412 -10.04 7.61 -11.17
N PHE A 413 -9.10 6.75 -10.78
CA PHE A 413 -7.68 7.09 -10.75
C PHE A 413 -6.87 6.26 -11.73
N THR A 414 -5.97 6.92 -12.47
CA THR A 414 -5.10 6.28 -13.46
C THR A 414 -3.64 6.57 -13.15
N GLY A 415 -2.89 5.53 -12.79
CA GLY A 415 -1.47 5.57 -12.44
C GLY A 415 -0.53 5.81 -13.62
N GLY A 416 0.74 6.01 -13.29
CA GLY A 416 1.85 6.27 -14.19
C GLY A 416 2.64 5.00 -14.53
N SER A 417 3.95 5.16 -14.68
CA SER A 417 4.90 4.10 -15.03
C SER A 417 5.84 3.74 -13.89
N VAL A 418 5.56 4.25 -12.69
CA VAL A 418 6.33 4.04 -11.47
C VAL A 418 5.37 3.80 -10.30
N ASN A 419 5.92 3.49 -9.13
CA ASN A 419 5.15 3.13 -7.94
C ASN A 419 4.16 4.22 -7.51
N ASP A 420 2.88 3.90 -7.53
CA ASP A 420 1.80 4.79 -7.15
C ASP A 420 1.04 4.31 -5.91
N LEU A 421 0.39 5.25 -5.22
CA LEU A 421 -0.57 4.95 -4.16
C LEU A 421 -1.93 5.48 -4.56
N MET A 422 -2.96 4.63 -4.57
CA MET A 422 -4.33 5.01 -4.88
C MET A 422 -5.25 4.66 -3.72
N MET A 423 -5.98 5.66 -3.22
CA MET A 423 -6.93 5.50 -2.12
C MET A 423 -8.25 6.15 -2.55
N GLY A 424 -9.29 5.39 -2.86
CA GLY A 424 -10.56 5.94 -3.37
C GLY A 424 -11.46 6.49 -2.26
N GLY A 425 -11.50 5.83 -1.10
CA GLY A 425 -12.39 6.27 -0.03
C GLY A 425 -13.71 5.54 -0.14
N ALA A 426 -14.84 6.25 0.00
CA ALA A 426 -16.15 5.61 0.04
C ALA A 426 -16.89 5.71 -1.29
N GLY A 427 -17.30 4.57 -1.86
CA GLY A 427 -18.04 4.52 -3.12
C GLY A 427 -17.48 3.49 -4.09
N ASP A 428 -18.06 3.47 -5.30
CA ASP A 428 -17.69 2.50 -6.34
C ASP A 428 -16.49 3.02 -7.14
N ASP A 429 -15.30 2.88 -6.56
CA ASP A 429 -14.07 3.48 -7.10
C ASP A 429 -13.42 2.61 -8.20
N THR A 430 -12.76 3.25 -9.16
CA THR A 430 -12.04 2.57 -10.25
C THR A 430 -10.57 2.95 -10.28
N TYR A 431 -9.71 1.94 -10.13
CA TYR A 431 -8.26 2.07 -10.09
C TYR A 431 -7.65 1.48 -11.36
N VAL A 432 -7.04 2.32 -12.20
CA VAL A 432 -6.26 1.89 -13.37
C VAL A 432 -4.78 1.94 -12.97
N VAL A 433 -4.25 0.79 -12.53
CA VAL A 433 -2.87 0.66 -12.07
C VAL A 433 -1.90 0.57 -13.24
N GLY A 434 -0.75 1.20 -13.07
CA GLY A 434 0.24 1.39 -14.11
C GLY A 434 1.26 0.27 -14.16
N SER A 435 2.48 0.60 -14.57
CA SER A 435 3.66 -0.24 -14.29
C SER A 435 4.33 0.23 -13.01
N GLY A 436 5.10 -0.63 -12.36
CA GLY A 436 5.72 -0.37 -11.07
C GLY A 436 5.10 -1.18 -9.94
N ARG A 437 5.41 -0.77 -8.70
CA ARG A 437 4.88 -1.38 -7.47
C ARG A 437 3.82 -0.49 -6.87
N ASP A 438 2.59 -0.72 -7.29
CA ASP A 438 1.45 0.11 -6.94
C ASP A 438 0.75 -0.42 -5.68
N VAL A 439 0.16 0.51 -4.93
CA VAL A 439 -0.65 0.21 -3.75
C VAL A 439 -2.04 0.78 -3.97
N VAL A 440 -3.05 -0.05 -3.79
CA VAL A 440 -4.47 0.33 -3.83
C VAL A 440 -5.08 0.08 -2.46
N GLN A 441 -5.87 1.01 -1.96
CA GLN A 441 -6.66 0.83 -0.75
C GLN A 441 -8.06 1.40 -0.98
N ASP A 442 -9.08 0.56 -0.85
CA ASP A 442 -10.48 0.95 -1.04
C ASP A 442 -11.27 0.93 0.27
N ASP A 443 -12.56 1.28 0.22
CA ASP A 443 -13.49 0.94 1.29
C ASP A 443 -13.78 -0.56 1.38
N LEU A 444 -14.48 -0.96 2.45
CA LEU A 444 -14.88 -2.35 2.66
C LEU A 444 -16.21 -2.69 1.96
N SER A 445 -16.69 -1.84 1.03
CA SER A 445 -17.90 -2.14 0.25
C SER A 445 -17.60 -3.15 -0.86
N GLY A 446 -16.37 -3.15 -1.36
CA GLY A 446 -15.85 -4.03 -2.41
C GLY A 446 -16.50 -3.86 -3.78
N GLN A 447 -17.30 -2.81 -3.99
CA GLN A 447 -18.05 -2.57 -5.25
C GLN A 447 -17.22 -1.88 -6.34
N GLY A 448 -16.02 -1.42 -6.02
CA GLY A 448 -15.10 -0.81 -6.97
C GLY A 448 -14.51 -1.76 -8.02
N ARG A 449 -13.53 -1.28 -8.77
CA ARG A 449 -12.88 -1.99 -9.89
C ARG A 449 -11.38 -1.75 -9.92
N LEU A 450 -10.62 -2.82 -10.10
CA LEU A 450 -9.19 -2.78 -10.36
C LEU A 450 -8.89 -3.17 -11.82
N LEU A 451 -8.21 -2.28 -12.54
CA LEU A 451 -7.87 -2.40 -13.95
C LEU A 451 -6.36 -2.26 -14.12
N THR A 452 -5.73 -3.02 -15.02
CA THR A 452 -4.33 -2.77 -15.42
C THR A 452 -4.23 -1.61 -16.40
N GLY A 453 -3.01 -1.12 -16.66
CA GLY A 453 -2.75 0.00 -17.58
C GLY A 453 -3.27 -0.19 -19.00
N ALA A 454 -3.62 -1.42 -19.42
CA ALA A 454 -4.31 -1.71 -20.67
C ALA A 454 -5.84 -1.54 -20.61
N GLY A 455 -6.39 -1.10 -19.47
CA GLY A 455 -7.83 -1.06 -19.19
C GLY A 455 -8.46 -2.44 -18.97
N ILE A 456 -7.64 -3.49 -18.83
CA ILE A 456 -8.11 -4.87 -18.65
C ILE A 456 -8.49 -5.04 -17.18
N ALA A 457 -9.74 -5.45 -16.95
CA ALA A 457 -10.22 -5.76 -15.61
C ALA A 457 -9.47 -6.95 -15.02
N LEU A 458 -8.97 -6.77 -13.81
CA LEU A 458 -8.40 -7.85 -13.02
C LEU A 458 -9.55 -8.64 -12.40
N ALA A 459 -9.84 -9.81 -12.98
CA ALA A 459 -10.97 -10.62 -12.58
C ALA A 459 -10.64 -12.11 -12.66
N GLY A 460 -11.15 -12.88 -11.69
CA GLY A 460 -11.14 -14.34 -11.72
C GLY A 460 -9.75 -14.95 -11.50
N GLY A 461 -9.40 -15.20 -10.24
CA GLY A 461 -8.27 -16.05 -9.87
C GLY A 461 -8.73 -17.48 -9.60
N ARG A 462 -8.05 -18.47 -10.19
CA ARG A 462 -8.27 -19.90 -9.91
C ARG A 462 -7.19 -20.41 -8.97
N GLY A 463 -7.53 -21.32 -8.06
CA GLY A 463 -6.55 -21.91 -7.13
C GLY A 463 -5.29 -22.40 -7.86
N SER A 464 -4.12 -21.99 -7.38
CA SER A 464 -2.82 -22.33 -7.99
C SER A 464 -2.22 -23.65 -7.47
N GLY A 465 -2.96 -24.36 -6.61
CA GLY A 465 -2.43 -25.47 -5.82
C GLY A 465 -1.62 -25.03 -4.59
N LYS A 466 -1.37 -23.72 -4.37
CA LYS A 466 -0.76 -23.20 -3.14
C LYS A 466 -1.78 -22.43 -2.29
N ARG A 467 -1.73 -22.62 -0.97
CA ARG A 467 -2.64 -21.95 -0.03
C ARG A 467 -2.47 -20.43 -0.14
N GLY A 468 -3.59 -19.71 -0.28
CA GLY A 468 -3.58 -18.27 -0.41
C GLY A 468 -3.04 -17.76 -1.75
N GLN A 469 -2.95 -18.61 -2.78
CA GLN A 469 -2.48 -18.23 -4.11
C GLN A 469 -3.39 -18.70 -5.24
N TRP A 470 -3.65 -17.79 -6.19
CA TRP A 470 -4.46 -18.03 -7.38
C TRP A 470 -3.73 -17.57 -8.64
N VAL A 471 -4.06 -18.17 -9.78
CA VAL A 471 -3.61 -17.73 -11.11
C VAL A 471 -4.82 -17.26 -11.91
N GLY A 472 -4.73 -16.05 -12.46
CA GLY A 472 -5.77 -15.47 -13.31
C GLY A 472 -5.72 -15.98 -14.74
N ALA A 473 -6.79 -15.73 -15.50
CA ALA A 473 -6.85 -16.08 -16.93
C ALA A 473 -5.78 -15.37 -17.79
N ASN A 474 -5.27 -14.24 -17.31
CA ASN A 474 -4.16 -13.48 -17.90
C ASN A 474 -2.77 -13.98 -17.47
N GLY A 475 -2.70 -15.01 -16.63
CA GLY A 475 -1.46 -15.57 -16.09
C GLY A 475 -0.90 -14.85 -14.85
N GLU A 476 -1.55 -13.80 -14.35
CA GLU A 476 -1.13 -13.13 -13.12
C GLU A 476 -1.30 -14.02 -11.89
N THR A 477 -0.38 -13.91 -10.94
CA THR A 477 -0.45 -14.58 -9.64
C THR A 477 -1.01 -13.63 -8.58
N TYR A 478 -2.08 -14.05 -7.93
CA TYR A 478 -2.74 -13.39 -6.81
C TYR A 478 -2.31 -14.09 -5.53
N SER A 479 -1.71 -13.40 -4.58
CA SER A 479 -1.26 -13.93 -3.29
C SER A 479 -1.87 -13.15 -2.14
N PHE A 480 -2.66 -13.80 -1.31
CA PHE A 480 -3.32 -13.18 -0.16
C PHE A 480 -2.53 -13.41 1.14
N THR A 481 -2.26 -12.34 1.88
CA THR A 481 -1.63 -12.38 3.21
C THR A 481 -2.58 -11.77 4.25
N PRO A 482 -3.15 -12.55 5.18
CA PRO A 482 -4.04 -12.04 6.21
C PRO A 482 -3.30 -11.13 7.19
N THR A 483 -3.97 -10.10 7.73
CA THR A 483 -3.34 -9.13 8.64
C THR A 483 -3.76 -9.30 10.10
N HIS A 484 -5.05 -9.41 10.41
CA HIS A 484 -5.58 -9.48 11.80
C HIS A 484 -6.70 -10.53 11.98
N SER A 485 -7.48 -10.82 10.93
CA SER A 485 -8.44 -11.93 10.84
C SER A 485 -8.12 -12.77 9.60
N ALA A 486 -8.69 -13.97 9.49
CA ALA A 486 -8.51 -14.83 8.30
C ALA A 486 -9.00 -14.17 7.01
N ASP A 487 -9.94 -13.22 7.11
CA ASP A 487 -10.69 -12.70 5.96
C ASP A 487 -10.25 -11.31 5.48
N VAL A 488 -9.48 -10.53 6.26
CA VAL A 488 -9.01 -9.20 5.83
C VAL A 488 -7.48 -9.13 5.83
N GLY A 489 -6.92 -8.74 4.68
CA GLY A 489 -5.48 -8.81 4.46
C GLY A 489 -4.98 -7.93 3.33
N THR A 490 -3.81 -8.29 2.82
CA THR A 490 -3.22 -7.69 1.62
C THR A 490 -3.25 -8.71 0.49
N LEU A 491 -3.89 -8.36 -0.62
CA LEU A 491 -3.77 -9.11 -1.87
C LEU A 491 -2.61 -8.54 -2.67
N THR A 492 -1.64 -9.37 -3.02
CA THR A 492 -0.52 -9.02 -3.90
C THR A 492 -0.75 -9.66 -5.26
N ILE A 493 -0.80 -8.85 -6.31
CA ILE A 493 -0.97 -9.29 -7.69
C ILE A 493 0.34 -9.06 -8.41
N SER A 494 0.86 -10.09 -9.07
CA SER A 494 2.15 -10.04 -9.76
C SER A 494 2.07 -10.75 -11.11
N ALA A 495 2.69 -10.17 -12.13
CA ALA A 495 2.78 -10.81 -13.44
C ALA A 495 4.06 -11.68 -13.51
N PRO A 496 4.01 -12.93 -14.03
CA PRO A 496 5.15 -13.87 -14.00
C PRO A 496 6.42 -13.36 -14.70
N ALA A 497 6.26 -12.45 -15.67
CA ALA A 497 7.34 -11.91 -16.50
C ALA A 497 7.66 -10.44 -16.22
N SER A 498 7.07 -9.83 -15.19
CA SER A 498 7.29 -8.42 -14.83
C SER A 498 7.77 -8.26 -13.40
N ALA A 499 8.49 -7.15 -13.15
CA ALA A 499 8.77 -6.68 -11.79
C ALA A 499 7.60 -5.88 -11.20
N ASP A 500 6.54 -5.67 -11.99
CA ASP A 500 5.33 -4.96 -11.59
C ASP A 500 4.55 -5.76 -10.55
N GLU A 501 4.02 -5.02 -9.58
CA GLU A 501 3.29 -5.58 -8.45
C GLU A 501 2.16 -4.62 -8.07
N VAL A 502 0.97 -5.15 -7.80
CA VAL A 502 -0.14 -4.37 -7.27
C VAL A 502 -0.52 -4.93 -5.92
N LYS A 503 -0.45 -4.11 -4.89
CA LYS A 503 -0.86 -4.48 -3.53
C LYS A 503 -2.18 -3.82 -3.18
N VAL A 504 -3.22 -4.63 -3.06
CA VAL A 504 -4.51 -4.18 -2.52
C VAL A 504 -4.51 -4.37 -1.01
N GLN A 505 -4.46 -3.28 -0.27
CA GLN A 505 -4.54 -3.27 1.18
C GLN A 505 -6.01 -3.31 1.64
N LYS A 506 -6.24 -3.89 2.84
CA LYS A 506 -7.58 -4.11 3.41
C LYS A 506 -8.50 -4.91 2.47
N PHE A 507 -7.91 -5.79 1.68
CA PHE A 507 -8.64 -6.67 0.78
C PHE A 507 -9.53 -7.62 1.61
N ASP A 508 -10.83 -7.61 1.34
CA ASP A 508 -11.81 -8.51 1.95
C ASP A 508 -11.86 -9.82 1.15
N PHE A 509 -11.19 -10.83 1.67
CA PHE A 509 -11.11 -12.16 1.08
C PHE A 509 -12.45 -12.90 1.10
N ALA A 510 -13.27 -12.72 2.14
CA ALA A 510 -14.58 -13.35 2.22
C ALA A 510 -15.50 -12.82 1.11
N GLN A 511 -15.50 -11.50 0.89
CA GLN A 511 -16.23 -10.88 -0.20
C GLN A 511 -15.65 -11.26 -1.57
N ALA A 512 -14.33 -11.38 -1.71
CA ALA A 512 -13.71 -11.81 -2.98
C ALA A 512 -14.10 -13.24 -3.39
N ASN A 513 -14.36 -14.13 -2.41
CA ASN A 513 -14.85 -15.49 -2.64
C ASN A 513 -16.37 -15.56 -2.85
N ALA A 514 -17.12 -14.53 -2.44
CA ALA A 514 -18.57 -14.48 -2.49
C ALA A 514 -19.09 -13.49 -3.57
N GLY A 515 -20.37 -13.61 -3.93
CA GLY A 515 -21.06 -12.61 -4.76
C GLY A 515 -20.33 -12.24 -6.06
N THR A 516 -20.04 -10.95 -6.24
CA THR A 516 -19.42 -10.35 -7.44
C THR A 516 -17.90 -10.13 -7.33
N GLY A 517 -17.26 -10.50 -6.21
CA GLY A 517 -15.84 -10.23 -5.92
C GLY A 517 -15.61 -8.94 -5.12
N TYR A 518 -14.34 -8.61 -4.87
CA TYR A 518 -13.88 -7.38 -4.22
C TYR A 518 -12.99 -6.60 -5.20
N LEU A 519 -13.32 -5.34 -5.49
CA LEU A 519 -12.67 -4.56 -6.56
C LEU A 519 -12.75 -5.21 -7.95
N GLY A 520 -13.80 -6.01 -8.20
CA GLY A 520 -13.91 -6.83 -9.41
C GLY A 520 -12.99 -8.07 -9.43
N VAL A 521 -12.12 -8.23 -8.43
CA VAL A 521 -11.33 -9.45 -8.25
C VAL A 521 -12.20 -10.49 -7.55
N LYS A 522 -12.56 -11.52 -8.31
CA LYS A 522 -13.17 -12.74 -7.78
C LYS A 522 -12.11 -13.83 -7.64
N LEU A 523 -12.00 -14.43 -6.46
CA LEU A 523 -11.11 -15.56 -6.21
C LEU A 523 -11.96 -16.82 -6.08
N ASP A 524 -11.87 -17.71 -7.07
CA ASP A 524 -12.57 -18.97 -7.03
C ASP A 524 -11.75 -19.96 -6.19
N ASN A 525 -12.25 -20.24 -4.98
CA ASN A 525 -11.64 -21.17 -4.05
C ASN A 525 -12.56 -22.37 -3.73
N ALA A 526 -13.54 -22.67 -4.58
CA ALA A 526 -14.36 -23.87 -4.39
C ALA A 526 -13.41 -25.09 -4.41
N PRO A 527 -13.25 -25.82 -3.30
CA PRO A 527 -12.31 -26.93 -3.26
C PRO A 527 -12.85 -28.02 -4.19
N GLN A 528 -12.15 -28.24 -5.30
CA GLN A 528 -12.53 -29.25 -6.29
C GLN A 528 -11.55 -30.41 -6.24
N VAL A 529 -12.07 -31.60 -6.48
CA VAL A 529 -11.27 -32.80 -6.67
C VAL A 529 -11.38 -33.32 -8.09
N ALA A 530 -10.26 -33.81 -8.59
CA ALA A 530 -10.18 -34.55 -9.83
C ALA A 530 -9.59 -35.94 -9.55
N LEU A 531 -10.35 -36.99 -9.85
CA LEU A 531 -9.86 -38.36 -9.80
C LEU A 531 -9.20 -38.73 -11.13
N LEU A 532 -8.02 -39.33 -11.04
CA LEU A 532 -7.16 -39.71 -12.16
C LEU A 532 -6.66 -41.14 -11.96
N GLN A 533 -6.45 -41.88 -13.04
CA GLN A 533 -5.78 -43.19 -13.01
C GLN A 533 -4.29 -43.01 -13.36
N GLY A 534 -3.41 -43.67 -12.61
CA GLY A 534 -1.95 -43.52 -12.68
C GLY A 534 -1.39 -42.52 -11.66
N GLY A 535 -0.10 -42.18 -11.76
CA GLY A 535 0.56 -41.22 -10.90
C GLY A 535 1.24 -40.08 -11.67
N GLY A 536 1.31 -38.89 -11.06
CA GLY A 536 2.33 -37.89 -11.40
C GLY A 536 1.95 -36.64 -12.20
N SER A 537 0.67 -36.24 -12.34
CA SER A 537 0.33 -34.97 -13.04
C SER A 537 -0.09 -33.84 -12.10
N GLN A 538 0.41 -32.63 -12.33
CA GLN A 538 -0.17 -31.40 -11.78
C GLN A 538 -1.41 -31.02 -12.60
N PHE A 539 -2.49 -31.80 -12.42
CA PHE A 539 -3.72 -31.71 -13.23
C PHE A 539 -4.20 -30.26 -13.46
N TRP A 540 -4.20 -29.45 -12.41
CA TRP A 540 -4.67 -28.06 -12.47
C TRP A 540 -3.72 -27.09 -13.20
N SER A 541 -2.43 -27.42 -13.36
CA SER A 541 -1.51 -26.65 -14.20
C SER A 541 -1.53 -27.09 -15.67
N ASP A 542 -1.79 -28.37 -15.94
CA ASP A 542 -1.68 -28.97 -17.28
C ASP A 542 -3.02 -28.97 -18.04
N PHE A 543 -4.15 -28.95 -17.33
CA PHE A 543 -5.49 -28.95 -17.90
C PHE A 543 -6.26 -27.70 -17.46
N GLY A 544 -6.44 -26.77 -18.38
CA GLY A 544 -7.20 -25.53 -18.19
C GLY A 544 -8.70 -25.75 -17.98
N ALA A 545 -9.08 -26.29 -16.82
CA ALA A 545 -10.40 -26.44 -16.20
C ALA A 545 -11.62 -26.68 -17.11
N ALA A 546 -12.16 -27.91 -17.06
CA ALA A 546 -13.59 -28.15 -16.86
C ALA A 546 -13.79 -29.53 -16.21
N LEU A 547 -14.47 -29.59 -15.07
CA LEU A 547 -14.94 -30.86 -14.47
C LEU A 547 -15.75 -31.72 -15.46
N GLY A 548 -16.31 -31.10 -16.52
CA GLY A 548 -16.96 -31.79 -17.63
C GLY A 548 -16.08 -32.78 -18.39
N ASP A 549 -14.76 -32.58 -18.44
CA ASP A 549 -13.81 -33.48 -19.11
C ASP A 549 -13.49 -34.76 -18.30
N LEU A 550 -13.92 -34.77 -17.03
CA LEU A 550 -13.77 -35.88 -16.10
C LEU A 550 -15.06 -36.69 -15.94
N ALA A 551 -16.20 -36.22 -16.50
CA ALA A 551 -17.46 -36.92 -16.41
C ALA A 551 -17.46 -38.17 -17.30
N GLY A 552 -17.98 -39.29 -16.78
CA GLY A 552 -18.16 -40.54 -17.54
C GLY A 552 -16.87 -41.34 -17.78
N ARG A 553 -15.79 -41.03 -17.04
CA ARG A 553 -14.56 -41.85 -17.04
C ARG A 553 -14.84 -43.23 -16.45
N GLN A 554 -14.06 -44.22 -16.88
CA GLN A 554 -14.22 -45.62 -16.50
C GLN A 554 -12.87 -46.21 -16.12
N ALA A 555 -12.86 -47.10 -15.13
CA ALA A 555 -11.72 -47.93 -14.76
C ALA A 555 -12.14 -49.40 -14.68
N ALA A 556 -11.19 -50.29 -14.93
CA ALA A 556 -11.34 -51.73 -14.77
C ALA A 556 -10.27 -52.24 -13.80
N LEU A 557 -10.68 -53.10 -12.86
CA LEU A 557 -9.78 -53.91 -12.04
C LEU A 557 -10.03 -55.36 -12.42
N VAL A 558 -8.97 -56.03 -12.84
CA VAL A 558 -9.00 -57.47 -13.09
C VAL A 558 -8.95 -58.20 -11.74
N GLU A 559 -9.52 -59.39 -11.68
CA GLU A 559 -9.41 -60.30 -10.53
C GLU A 559 -7.97 -60.39 -9.99
N SER A 560 -7.80 -60.25 -8.68
CA SER A 560 -6.50 -60.16 -7.97
C SER A 560 -5.56 -59.04 -8.48
N GLY A 561 -6.04 -58.14 -9.35
CA GLY A 561 -5.31 -57.03 -9.91
C GLY A 561 -5.52 -55.72 -9.15
N GLY A 562 -4.68 -54.73 -9.47
CA GLY A 562 -4.77 -53.40 -8.88
C GLY A 562 -4.46 -52.27 -9.85
N SER A 563 -5.01 -51.09 -9.59
CA SER A 563 -4.68 -49.86 -10.30
C SER A 563 -4.42 -48.72 -9.32
N VAL A 564 -3.42 -47.89 -9.66
CA VAL A 564 -3.12 -46.66 -8.92
C VAL A 564 -4.06 -45.55 -9.37
N PHE A 565 -4.55 -44.78 -8.42
CA PHE A 565 -5.33 -43.57 -8.63
C PHE A 565 -4.70 -42.41 -7.89
N THR A 566 -4.84 -41.22 -8.46
CA THR A 566 -4.46 -39.95 -7.84
C THR A 566 -5.68 -39.04 -7.76
N VAL A 567 -5.91 -38.48 -6.58
CA VAL A 567 -6.88 -37.39 -6.38
C VAL A 567 -6.09 -36.08 -6.33
N ALA A 568 -6.33 -35.20 -7.29
CA ALA A 568 -5.74 -33.86 -7.33
C ALA A 568 -6.68 -32.84 -6.70
N LEU A 569 -6.14 -31.96 -5.86
CA LEU A 569 -6.89 -30.91 -5.15
C LEU A 569 -6.67 -29.56 -5.84
N ALA A 570 -7.75 -28.81 -6.09
CA ALA A 570 -7.66 -27.48 -6.71
C ALA A 570 -7.01 -26.43 -5.79
N ALA A 571 -6.92 -26.73 -4.49
CA ALA A 571 -6.21 -25.96 -3.48
C ALA A 571 -5.47 -26.92 -2.54
N ALA A 572 -4.38 -26.44 -1.92
CA ALA A 572 -3.67 -27.22 -0.92
C ALA A 572 -4.56 -27.47 0.32
N ALA A 573 -4.54 -28.69 0.82
CA ALA A 573 -5.36 -29.12 1.95
C ALA A 573 -4.97 -28.43 3.26
N THR A 574 -5.94 -28.28 4.16
CA THR A 574 -5.73 -27.90 5.56
C THR A 574 -5.70 -29.16 6.44
N ALA A 575 -5.00 -29.10 7.58
CA ALA A 575 -5.04 -30.18 8.57
C ALA A 575 -6.48 -30.44 9.04
N GLY A 576 -6.92 -31.69 8.97
CA GLY A 576 -8.28 -32.13 9.33
C GLY A 576 -9.24 -32.28 8.15
N GLU A 577 -8.81 -31.98 6.93
CA GLU A 577 -9.57 -32.29 5.71
C GLU A 577 -9.33 -33.74 5.28
N THR A 578 -10.32 -34.34 4.61
CA THR A 578 -10.27 -35.76 4.28
C THR A 578 -10.75 -36.05 2.86
N ILE A 579 -10.31 -37.19 2.31
CA ILE A 579 -10.87 -37.83 1.11
C ILE A 579 -11.57 -39.11 1.53
N ALA A 580 -12.87 -39.18 1.31
CA ALA A 580 -13.65 -40.40 1.47
C ALA A 580 -13.78 -41.14 0.14
N ILE A 581 -13.54 -42.45 0.17
CA ILE A 581 -13.66 -43.37 -0.96
C ILE A 581 -14.99 -44.09 -0.86
N ASN A 582 -15.79 -44.04 -1.92
CA ASN A 582 -17.09 -44.69 -1.96
C ASN A 582 -17.14 -45.59 -3.19
N LEU A 583 -17.46 -46.87 -2.95
CA LEU A 583 -17.72 -47.85 -3.99
C LEU A 583 -19.19 -48.25 -3.88
N LEU A 584 -19.95 -48.17 -4.96
CA LEU A 584 -21.38 -48.52 -4.95
C LEU A 584 -21.70 -49.47 -6.10
N GLY A 585 -22.59 -50.43 -5.86
CA GLY A 585 -23.08 -51.33 -6.91
C GLY A 585 -22.20 -52.56 -7.20
N LEU A 586 -21.08 -52.75 -6.50
CA LEU A 586 -20.17 -53.89 -6.70
C LEU A 586 -20.63 -55.21 -6.03
N GLY A 587 -21.84 -55.25 -5.46
CA GLY A 587 -22.42 -56.48 -4.93
C GLY A 587 -21.69 -57.10 -3.74
N GLY A 588 -20.93 -56.32 -2.97
CA GLY A 588 -20.16 -56.79 -1.81
C GLY A 588 -18.84 -57.49 -2.14
N LYS A 589 -18.39 -57.42 -3.40
CA LYS A 589 -17.06 -57.92 -3.83
C LYS A 589 -15.95 -57.13 -3.13
N GLN A 590 -14.91 -57.83 -2.68
CA GLN A 590 -13.85 -57.23 -1.88
C GLN A 590 -12.90 -56.42 -2.76
N VAL A 591 -12.83 -55.12 -2.47
CA VAL A 591 -11.84 -54.20 -3.02
C VAL A 591 -11.13 -53.55 -1.85
N LYS A 592 -9.80 -53.64 -1.84
CA LYS A 592 -8.94 -53.03 -0.84
C LYS A 592 -8.37 -51.72 -1.36
N LEU A 593 -8.19 -50.78 -0.45
CA LEU A 593 -7.40 -49.58 -0.69
C LEU A 593 -6.03 -49.78 -0.06
N VAL A 594 -4.99 -49.60 -0.87
CA VAL A 594 -3.59 -49.63 -0.44
C VAL A 594 -3.03 -48.22 -0.51
N ASN A 595 -2.60 -47.68 0.62
CA ASN A 595 -1.92 -46.39 0.73
C ASN A 595 -0.64 -46.54 1.57
N GLY A 596 0.51 -46.55 0.91
CA GLY A 596 1.79 -46.86 1.55
C GLY A 596 1.80 -48.29 2.09
N ALA A 597 2.07 -48.46 3.38
CA ALA A 597 2.07 -49.76 4.07
C ALA A 597 0.68 -50.18 4.59
N THR A 598 -0.32 -49.31 4.48
CA THR A 598 -1.66 -49.53 5.02
C THR A 598 -2.58 -50.13 3.96
N THR A 599 -3.27 -51.22 4.31
CA THR A 599 -4.29 -51.86 3.48
C THR A 599 -5.59 -51.94 4.27
N VAL A 600 -6.68 -51.37 3.73
CA VAL A 600 -8.02 -51.35 4.34
C VAL A 600 -9.09 -51.69 3.31
N ASP A 601 -10.32 -51.95 3.74
CA ASP A 601 -11.46 -52.03 2.81
C ASP A 601 -11.62 -50.69 2.10
N ALA A 602 -11.77 -50.70 0.77
CA ALA A 602 -11.86 -49.48 -0.01
C ALA A 602 -13.20 -48.74 0.17
N GLU A 603 -14.31 -49.48 0.33
CA GLU A 603 -15.62 -48.88 0.55
C GLU A 603 -15.68 -48.19 1.92
N GLY A 604 -15.88 -46.88 1.93
CA GLY A 604 -15.92 -46.07 3.15
C GLY A 604 -14.55 -45.70 3.71
N ALA A 605 -13.45 -46.02 3.02
CA ALA A 605 -12.11 -45.61 3.44
C ALA A 605 -11.99 -44.09 3.48
N VAL A 606 -11.36 -43.57 4.53
CA VAL A 606 -11.09 -42.13 4.69
C VAL A 606 -9.57 -41.93 4.73
N LEU A 607 -9.08 -41.05 3.86
CA LEU A 607 -7.69 -40.63 3.81
C LEU A 607 -7.58 -39.23 4.40
N ASP A 608 -6.82 -39.10 5.49
CA ASP A 608 -6.51 -37.82 6.08
C ASP A 608 -5.53 -37.05 5.21
N LEU A 609 -5.80 -35.77 4.99
CA LEU A 609 -4.91 -34.87 4.26
C LEU A 609 -3.98 -34.13 5.22
N VAL A 610 -2.72 -34.02 4.82
CA VAL A 610 -1.72 -33.22 5.52
C VAL A 610 -1.81 -31.78 5.04
N GLU A 611 -1.57 -30.82 5.94
CA GLU A 611 -1.52 -29.40 5.57
C GLU A 611 -0.51 -29.18 4.42
N GLY A 612 -0.95 -28.48 3.37
CA GLY A 612 -0.14 -28.20 2.20
C GLY A 612 -0.19 -29.29 1.11
N GLN A 613 -0.85 -30.42 1.36
CA GLN A 613 -0.98 -31.51 0.40
C GLN A 613 -1.86 -31.08 -0.79
N THR A 614 -1.41 -31.31 -2.02
CA THR A 614 -2.13 -30.93 -3.25
C THR A 614 -2.64 -32.13 -4.04
N SER A 615 -2.25 -33.32 -3.64
CA SER A 615 -2.76 -34.58 -4.19
C SER A 615 -2.56 -35.74 -3.22
N VAL A 616 -3.38 -36.77 -3.34
CA VAL A 616 -3.20 -38.04 -2.65
C VAL A 616 -3.24 -39.17 -3.68
N SER A 617 -2.33 -40.14 -3.56
CA SER A 617 -2.31 -41.31 -4.43
C SER A 617 -2.52 -42.58 -3.60
N PHE A 618 -3.30 -43.50 -4.12
CA PHE A 618 -3.59 -44.81 -3.52
C PHE A 618 -3.82 -45.84 -4.63
N ALA A 619 -3.74 -47.12 -4.30
CA ALA A 619 -4.15 -48.17 -5.21
C ALA A 619 -5.49 -48.77 -4.75
N LEU A 620 -6.37 -49.05 -5.71
CA LEU A 620 -7.47 -49.99 -5.48
C LEU A 620 -7.03 -51.35 -5.99
N VAL A 621 -7.15 -52.36 -5.14
CA VAL A 621 -6.78 -53.75 -5.43
C VAL A 621 -8.02 -54.60 -5.24
N GLN A 622 -8.41 -55.36 -6.26
CA GLN A 622 -9.46 -56.36 -6.09
C GLN A 622 -8.85 -57.53 -5.31
N ASP A 623 -9.49 -57.90 -4.19
CA ASP A 623 -8.99 -58.91 -3.26
C ASP A 623 -9.95 -60.11 -3.24
N GLY A 624 -9.39 -61.31 -3.24
CA GLY A 624 -10.14 -62.58 -3.35
C GLY A 624 -10.68 -62.87 -4.74
N GLY A 625 -11.23 -64.08 -4.91
CA GLY A 625 -11.77 -64.53 -6.20
C GLY A 625 -13.08 -63.84 -6.59
N LEU A 626 -13.29 -63.68 -7.90
CA LEU A 626 -14.53 -63.20 -8.47
C LEU A 626 -15.29 -64.37 -9.11
N ASP A 627 -16.57 -64.57 -8.74
CA ASP A 627 -17.39 -65.61 -9.38
C ASP A 627 -18.08 -65.13 -10.69
N ALA A 628 -17.94 -63.83 -11.01
CA ALA A 628 -18.48 -63.16 -12.20
C ALA A 628 -18.02 -61.69 -12.25
N ASP A 629 -18.07 -61.07 -13.44
CA ASP A 629 -17.87 -59.62 -13.58
C ASP A 629 -18.85 -58.82 -12.71
N ALA A 630 -18.41 -57.67 -12.22
CA ALA A 630 -19.28 -56.70 -11.56
C ALA A 630 -19.04 -55.28 -12.08
N ALA A 631 -20.08 -54.45 -12.07
CA ALA A 631 -19.99 -53.05 -12.44
C ALA A 631 -20.64 -52.19 -11.37
N GLY A 632 -20.00 -51.08 -11.07
CA GLY A 632 -20.43 -50.14 -10.06
C GLY A 632 -19.87 -48.75 -10.31
N THR A 633 -19.93 -47.90 -9.30
CA THR A 633 -19.32 -46.58 -9.31
C THR A 633 -18.22 -46.51 -8.27
N PHE A 634 -17.17 -45.77 -8.60
CA PHE A 634 -16.09 -45.38 -7.72
C PHE A 634 -16.10 -43.86 -7.65
N SER A 635 -16.39 -43.32 -6.47
CA SER A 635 -16.33 -41.89 -6.23
C SER A 635 -15.36 -41.54 -5.11
N VAL A 636 -14.70 -40.42 -5.30
CA VAL A 636 -13.91 -39.76 -4.26
C VAL A 636 -14.65 -38.51 -3.82
N THR A 637 -14.79 -38.34 -2.52
CA THR A 637 -15.49 -37.21 -1.91
C THR A 637 -14.51 -36.47 -1.01
N TYR A 638 -14.18 -35.24 -1.36
CA TYR A 638 -13.43 -34.35 -0.49
C TYR A 638 -14.35 -33.65 0.48
N GLN A 639 -13.92 -33.58 1.74
CA GLN A 639 -14.63 -32.89 2.79
C GLN A 639 -13.70 -31.86 3.43
N SER A 640 -14.05 -30.57 3.28
CA SER A 640 -13.33 -29.48 3.94
C SER A 640 -13.71 -29.39 5.42
N VAL A 641 -12.83 -28.78 6.22
CA VAL A 641 -13.14 -28.44 7.62
C VAL A 641 -14.36 -27.53 7.71
N ASP A 642 -14.56 -26.65 6.72
CA ASP A 642 -15.70 -25.72 6.64
C ASP A 642 -17.01 -26.36 6.15
N GLY A 643 -17.04 -27.68 5.95
CA GLY A 643 -18.24 -28.42 5.53
C GLY A 643 -18.54 -28.39 4.02
N ASN A 644 -17.63 -27.87 3.18
CA ASN A 644 -17.75 -28.00 1.73
C ASN A 644 -17.44 -29.44 1.31
N VAL A 645 -18.29 -29.98 0.44
CA VAL A 645 -18.15 -31.34 -0.08
C VAL A 645 -18.14 -31.28 -1.59
N THR A 646 -17.11 -31.85 -2.20
CA THR A 646 -17.05 -32.06 -3.65
C THR A 646 -16.70 -33.50 -3.97
N SER A 647 -17.28 -34.02 -5.04
CA SER A 647 -17.05 -35.40 -5.45
C SER A 647 -16.73 -35.51 -6.93
N ASN A 648 -15.97 -36.55 -7.26
CA ASN A 648 -15.74 -36.97 -8.64
C ASN A 648 -16.00 -38.48 -8.75
N GLU A 649 -16.81 -38.88 -9.73
CA GLU A 649 -17.30 -40.24 -9.89
C GLU A 649 -16.84 -40.84 -11.22
N TRP A 650 -16.39 -42.09 -11.17
CA TRP A 650 -16.04 -42.93 -12.30
C TRP A 650 -16.90 -44.19 -12.29
N ALA A 651 -17.16 -44.78 -13.46
CA ALA A 651 -17.62 -46.17 -13.51
C ALA A 651 -16.44 -47.09 -13.17
N LEU A 652 -16.70 -48.12 -12.37
CA LEU A 652 -15.72 -49.14 -12.02
C LEU A 652 -16.25 -50.52 -12.43
N THR A 653 -15.45 -51.25 -13.17
CA THR A 653 -15.70 -52.65 -13.54
C THR A 653 -14.70 -53.55 -12.83
N LEU A 654 -15.18 -54.63 -12.25
CA LEU A 654 -14.38 -55.73 -11.74
C LEU A 654 -14.52 -56.88 -12.73
N GLU A 655 -13.44 -57.26 -13.38
CA GLU A 655 -13.40 -58.29 -14.41
C GLU A 655 -12.98 -59.63 -13.77
N ASP A 656 -13.89 -60.60 -13.78
CA ASP A 656 -13.62 -61.98 -13.41
C ASP A 656 -12.81 -62.66 -14.52
N THR A 657 -11.69 -63.26 -14.15
CA THR A 657 -10.83 -63.95 -15.13
C THR A 657 -11.20 -65.43 -15.31
N GLY A 658 -12.15 -65.92 -14.53
CA GLY A 658 -12.62 -67.29 -14.52
C GLY A 658 -11.81 -68.15 -13.54
N LEU A 659 -12.55 -68.82 -12.67
CA LEU A 659 -12.13 -69.85 -11.70
C LEU A 659 -10.81 -70.57 -12.00
N THR A 660 -10.07 -70.82 -10.92
CA THR A 660 -8.84 -71.61 -10.81
C THR A 660 -8.88 -72.86 -11.71
N ALA A 661 -7.96 -72.94 -12.68
CA ALA A 661 -7.87 -73.99 -13.67
C ALA A 661 -7.59 -75.35 -13.03
N ARG A 662 -6.65 -75.44 -12.07
CA ARG A 662 -6.31 -76.66 -11.32
C ARG A 662 -5.70 -76.31 -9.94
N ALA A 663 -5.81 -77.26 -9.01
CA ALA A 663 -5.06 -77.23 -7.76
C ALA A 663 -3.90 -78.25 -7.77
N PHE A 664 -2.82 -77.95 -7.05
CA PHE A 664 -1.66 -78.82 -6.80
C PHE A 664 -1.34 -78.77 -5.31
N ILE A 665 -1.44 -79.91 -4.63
CA ILE A 665 -1.29 -79.96 -3.17
C ILE A 665 -0.16 -80.92 -2.81
N GLY A 666 0.86 -80.44 -2.09
CA GLY A 666 2.02 -81.21 -1.66
C GLY A 666 1.73 -82.29 -0.62
N ASP A 667 2.81 -82.85 -0.05
CA ASP A 667 2.87 -84.06 0.76
C ASP A 667 2.40 -85.33 0.00
N GLN A 668 2.59 -85.40 -1.31
CA GLN A 668 2.10 -86.49 -2.14
C GLN A 668 3.17 -87.02 -3.10
N ARG A 669 3.41 -88.33 -3.07
CA ARG A 669 4.42 -88.98 -3.93
C ARG A 669 3.95 -90.30 -4.54
N PRO A 670 4.56 -90.80 -5.63
CA PRO A 670 4.19 -92.08 -6.21
C PRO A 670 4.64 -93.23 -5.31
N ARG A 671 4.13 -94.43 -5.63
CA ARG A 671 4.69 -95.66 -5.07
C ARG A 671 6.17 -95.83 -5.46
N ILE A 672 6.92 -96.51 -4.60
CA ILE A 672 8.35 -96.77 -4.79
C ILE A 672 8.55 -98.23 -5.18
N VAL A 673 9.33 -98.49 -6.24
CA VAL A 673 9.80 -99.83 -6.60
C VAL A 673 11.32 -99.87 -6.45
N GLY A 674 11.80 -100.63 -5.46
CA GLY A 674 13.20 -100.60 -5.04
C GLY A 674 13.54 -99.25 -4.42
N THR A 675 14.33 -98.43 -5.12
CA THR A 675 14.63 -97.04 -4.75
C THR A 675 14.06 -96.03 -5.74
N THR A 676 13.28 -96.45 -6.74
CA THR A 676 12.81 -95.58 -7.84
C THR A 676 11.35 -95.17 -7.64
N TYR A 677 11.09 -93.87 -7.72
CA TYR A 677 9.74 -93.29 -7.69
C TYR A 677 9.04 -93.52 -9.04
N GLN A 678 7.80 -94.02 -9.00
CA GLN A 678 7.04 -94.34 -10.22
C GLN A 678 6.14 -93.18 -10.68
N TRP A 679 6.72 -92.00 -10.94
CA TRP A 679 5.95 -90.81 -11.36
C TRP A 679 5.14 -90.99 -12.65
N ALA A 680 5.58 -91.89 -13.54
CA ALA A 680 4.86 -92.21 -14.77
C ALA A 680 3.49 -92.89 -14.53
N GLU A 681 3.21 -93.32 -13.30
CA GLU A 681 1.96 -93.97 -12.91
C GLU A 681 1.00 -93.03 -12.17
N THR A 682 1.39 -91.77 -11.97
CA THR A 682 0.62 -90.75 -11.26
C THR A 682 0.21 -89.60 -12.16
N GLU A 683 -0.91 -88.96 -11.84
CA GLU A 683 -1.41 -87.77 -12.52
C GLU A 683 -2.10 -86.87 -11.49
N TRP A 684 -1.92 -85.54 -11.57
CA TRP A 684 -2.62 -84.59 -10.72
C TRP A 684 -4.07 -84.45 -11.17
N ALA A 685 -5.01 -84.72 -10.26
CA ALA A 685 -6.41 -84.39 -10.46
C ALA A 685 -6.65 -82.89 -10.28
N ALA A 686 -7.74 -82.37 -10.83
CA ALA A 686 -8.07 -80.95 -10.78
C ALA A 686 -8.22 -80.39 -9.35
N ASP A 687 -8.51 -81.24 -8.37
CA ASP A 687 -8.67 -80.89 -6.95
C ASP A 687 -7.35 -80.92 -6.16
N GLY A 688 -6.21 -81.13 -6.81
CA GLY A 688 -4.91 -81.20 -6.17
C GLY A 688 -4.59 -82.55 -5.53
N THR A 689 -5.39 -83.60 -5.75
CA THR A 689 -5.02 -84.96 -5.35
C THR A 689 -4.13 -85.63 -6.41
N LEU A 690 -3.06 -86.29 -5.98
CA LEU A 690 -2.21 -87.09 -6.87
C LEU A 690 -2.83 -88.48 -7.04
N VAL A 691 -3.43 -88.75 -8.20
CA VAL A 691 -4.03 -90.04 -8.51
C VAL A 691 -2.94 -91.12 -8.52
N ASN A 692 -3.19 -92.25 -7.84
CA ASN A 692 -2.21 -93.30 -7.53
C ASN A 692 -1.02 -92.85 -6.65
N GLY A 693 -1.11 -91.65 -6.05
CA GLY A 693 -0.17 -91.14 -5.07
C GLY A 693 -0.36 -91.78 -3.69
N VAL A 694 0.65 -91.60 -2.85
CA VAL A 694 0.70 -91.94 -1.44
C VAL A 694 1.04 -90.67 -0.70
N TYR A 695 0.24 -90.35 0.31
CA TYR A 695 0.53 -89.25 1.22
C TYR A 695 1.81 -89.53 2.02
N GLU A 696 2.70 -88.55 2.08
CA GLU A 696 3.90 -88.56 2.91
C GLU A 696 4.08 -87.15 3.46
N ALA A 697 3.93 -87.00 4.77
CA ALA A 697 4.10 -85.71 5.43
C ALA A 697 5.54 -85.22 5.34
N ASP A 698 5.70 -83.91 5.23
CA ASP A 698 6.98 -83.19 5.15
C ASP A 698 7.80 -83.60 3.91
N PHE A 699 7.11 -83.98 2.83
CA PHE A 699 7.77 -84.49 1.63
C PHE A 699 8.21 -83.32 0.75
N ALA A 700 9.53 -83.09 0.65
CA ALA A 700 10.11 -82.04 -0.21
C ALA A 700 9.64 -82.11 -1.69
N ASP A 701 8.60 -81.37 -2.02
CA ASP A 701 7.88 -81.47 -3.27
C ASP A 701 8.58 -80.73 -4.40
N VAL A 702 8.27 -81.16 -5.62
CA VAL A 702 8.59 -80.42 -6.84
C VAL A 702 7.30 -80.28 -7.62
N LEU A 703 6.64 -79.13 -7.47
CA LEU A 703 5.33 -78.86 -8.05
C LEU A 703 5.48 -77.96 -9.27
N TYR A 704 5.00 -78.47 -10.40
CA TYR A 704 4.87 -77.73 -11.65
C TYR A 704 3.40 -77.57 -11.98
N ALA A 705 2.87 -76.37 -11.77
CA ALA A 705 1.52 -76.03 -12.20
C ALA A 705 1.51 -75.73 -13.72
N THR A 706 0.38 -75.23 -14.22
CA THR A 706 0.08 -75.17 -15.66
C THR A 706 0.28 -73.76 -16.23
N THR A 707 -0.38 -73.48 -17.34
CA THR A 707 -0.38 -72.15 -17.97
C THR A 707 -1.74 -71.44 -17.78
N GLY A 708 -2.55 -71.91 -16.83
CA GLY A 708 -3.79 -71.26 -16.40
C GLY A 708 -3.70 -70.87 -14.93
N ASN A 709 -4.71 -70.16 -14.42
CA ASN A 709 -4.76 -69.67 -13.04
C ASN A 709 -4.81 -70.85 -12.06
N ASP A 710 -3.72 -71.23 -11.43
CA ASP A 710 -3.63 -72.43 -10.60
C ASP A 710 -3.54 -72.11 -9.11
N LYS A 711 -3.95 -73.06 -8.26
CA LYS A 711 -3.73 -73.00 -6.81
C LYS A 711 -2.68 -74.02 -6.42
N VAL A 712 -1.60 -73.58 -5.80
CA VAL A 712 -0.53 -74.45 -5.32
C VAL A 712 -0.38 -74.30 -3.81
N ASP A 713 -0.37 -75.42 -3.10
CA ASP A 713 -0.18 -75.51 -1.64
C ASP A 713 0.91 -76.55 -1.36
N GLY A 714 2.12 -76.11 -1.00
CA GLY A 714 3.28 -76.97 -0.75
C GLY A 714 3.12 -77.85 0.49
N ARG A 715 2.39 -77.37 1.51
CA ARG A 715 2.28 -78.00 2.83
C ARG A 715 3.62 -78.13 3.54
N GLY A 716 3.95 -79.29 4.12
CA GLY A 716 5.17 -79.45 4.89
C GLY A 716 6.32 -79.91 4.00
N GLY A 717 7.54 -79.46 4.28
CA GLY A 717 8.72 -79.87 3.52
C GLY A 717 9.48 -78.68 2.98
N ASN A 718 10.65 -78.91 2.39
CA ASN A 718 11.39 -77.86 1.69
C ASN A 718 11.12 -78.02 0.19
N ASP A 719 10.12 -77.30 -0.29
CA ASP A 719 9.47 -77.53 -1.57
C ASP A 719 10.04 -76.63 -2.67
N ALA A 720 9.93 -77.08 -3.92
CA ALA A 720 10.18 -76.26 -5.10
C ALA A 720 8.91 -76.16 -5.93
N VAL A 721 8.37 -74.95 -6.02
CA VAL A 721 7.14 -74.65 -6.75
C VAL A 721 7.46 -73.77 -7.95
N ALA A 722 6.92 -74.14 -9.11
CA ALA A 722 6.78 -73.27 -10.28
C ALA A 722 5.29 -73.27 -10.68
N ALA A 723 4.60 -72.16 -10.46
CA ALA A 723 3.17 -72.05 -10.75
C ALA A 723 2.90 -71.87 -12.24
N GLY A 724 3.74 -71.10 -12.94
CA GLY A 724 3.80 -71.13 -14.40
C GLY A 724 3.31 -69.84 -15.02
N ALA A 725 2.30 -69.91 -15.89
CA ALA A 725 1.69 -68.72 -16.46
C ALA A 725 0.22 -68.69 -16.05
N GLY A 726 -0.34 -67.52 -15.76
CA GLY A 726 -1.68 -67.44 -15.18
C GLY A 726 -1.72 -66.42 -14.06
N HIS A 727 -2.81 -66.39 -13.33
CA HIS A 727 -2.95 -65.64 -12.08
C HIS A 727 -3.01 -66.66 -10.96
N ASP A 728 -1.83 -67.04 -10.46
CA ASP A 728 -1.69 -68.20 -9.61
C ASP A 728 -1.76 -67.82 -8.13
N GLU A 729 -2.39 -68.67 -7.31
CA GLU A 729 -2.33 -68.58 -5.85
C GLU A 729 -1.38 -69.65 -5.32
N VAL A 730 -0.21 -69.24 -4.80
CA VAL A 730 0.83 -70.13 -4.29
C VAL A 730 1.02 -69.91 -2.79
N ASP A 731 0.97 -71.00 -2.02
CA ASP A 731 1.37 -71.04 -0.61
C ASP A 731 2.46 -72.12 -0.44
N GLY A 732 3.62 -71.74 0.07
CA GLY A 732 4.73 -72.66 0.33
C GLY A 732 4.44 -73.62 1.48
N GLY A 733 3.72 -73.15 2.50
CA GLY A 733 3.43 -73.96 3.68
C GLY A 733 4.54 -73.87 4.72
N ALA A 734 5.06 -74.98 5.23
CA ALA A 734 6.04 -75.01 6.31
C ALA A 734 7.35 -75.68 5.86
N GLY A 735 8.46 -74.97 6.00
CA GLY A 735 9.78 -75.39 5.56
C GLY A 735 10.52 -74.26 4.84
N ASP A 736 11.75 -74.49 4.42
CA ASP A 736 12.46 -73.48 3.61
C ASP A 736 12.14 -73.75 2.14
N ASP A 737 11.30 -72.92 1.50
CA ASP A 737 10.76 -73.18 0.16
C ASP A 737 11.39 -72.34 -0.96
N LEU A 738 11.34 -72.85 -2.19
CA LEU A 738 11.64 -72.12 -3.43
C LEU A 738 10.35 -71.93 -4.24
N LEU A 739 9.82 -70.71 -4.25
CA LEU A 739 8.53 -70.41 -4.87
C LEU A 739 8.67 -69.48 -6.08
N GLY A 740 8.17 -69.93 -7.23
CA GLY A 740 8.05 -69.13 -8.45
C GLY A 740 6.58 -68.97 -8.85
N GLY A 741 6.06 -67.74 -8.88
CA GLY A 741 4.72 -67.43 -9.42
C GLY A 741 4.73 -67.60 -10.94
N GLY A 742 5.48 -66.73 -11.60
CA GLY A 742 5.73 -66.85 -13.03
C GLY A 742 5.15 -65.69 -13.80
N SER A 743 4.54 -65.94 -14.97
CA SER A 743 4.01 -64.84 -15.78
C SER A 743 2.53 -64.62 -15.54
N GLY A 744 2.21 -63.48 -14.92
CA GLY A 744 0.86 -62.97 -14.70
C GLY A 744 0.75 -62.32 -13.33
N PHE A 745 -0.46 -62.10 -12.83
CA PHE A 745 -0.72 -61.51 -11.51
C PHE A 745 -0.85 -62.62 -10.47
N ASP A 746 0.29 -63.04 -9.91
CA ASP A 746 0.34 -64.14 -8.95
C ASP A 746 0.30 -63.62 -7.50
N VAL A 747 -0.38 -64.36 -6.63
CA VAL A 747 -0.34 -64.20 -5.17
C VAL A 747 0.54 -65.31 -4.61
N VAL A 748 1.77 -64.98 -4.19
CA VAL A 748 2.72 -65.94 -3.63
C VAL A 748 2.95 -65.65 -2.15
N ARG A 749 2.68 -66.65 -1.30
CA ARG A 749 2.92 -66.66 0.15
C ARG A 749 4.00 -67.69 0.46
N GLY A 750 5.05 -67.26 1.16
CA GLY A 750 6.15 -68.14 1.59
C GLY A 750 5.68 -69.19 2.60
N GLY A 751 4.92 -68.75 3.59
CA GLY A 751 4.54 -69.59 4.72
C GLY A 751 5.56 -69.50 5.86
N ASP A 752 5.68 -70.57 6.64
CA ASP A 752 6.58 -70.68 7.79
C ASP A 752 7.96 -71.22 7.38
N GLY A 753 8.99 -70.38 7.34
CA GLY A 753 10.37 -70.81 7.08
C GLY A 753 11.22 -69.71 6.44
N ASN A 754 12.38 -70.06 5.88
CA ASN A 754 13.22 -69.13 5.12
C ASN A 754 13.02 -69.31 3.62
N ASP A 755 11.94 -68.72 3.11
CA ASP A 755 11.52 -68.91 1.73
C ASP A 755 12.24 -67.99 0.75
N PHE A 756 12.44 -68.49 -0.45
CA PHE A 756 12.91 -67.73 -1.60
C PHE A 756 11.79 -67.61 -2.63
N ILE A 757 11.21 -66.41 -2.69
CA ILE A 757 10.13 -66.07 -3.63
C ILE A 757 10.72 -65.30 -4.82
N SER A 758 10.46 -65.80 -6.03
CA SER A 758 10.85 -65.17 -7.29
C SER A 758 9.62 -64.93 -8.17
N SER A 759 9.52 -63.75 -8.76
CA SER A 759 8.44 -63.40 -9.69
C SER A 759 8.63 -63.96 -11.11
N SER A 760 9.52 -64.94 -11.31
CA SER A 760 9.82 -65.51 -12.63
C SER A 760 9.77 -67.05 -12.63
N ALA A 761 9.15 -67.62 -13.67
CA ALA A 761 8.65 -69.01 -13.77
C ALA A 761 9.72 -70.09 -13.98
N ASN A 762 10.91 -69.97 -13.37
CA ASN A 762 12.06 -70.77 -13.78
C ASN A 762 12.72 -71.55 -12.63
N SER A 763 11.96 -72.07 -11.67
CA SER A 763 12.46 -73.10 -10.75
C SER A 763 12.53 -74.45 -11.48
N ASN A 764 13.62 -74.70 -12.21
CA ASN A 764 13.82 -75.95 -12.95
C ASN A 764 14.38 -77.09 -12.04
N ALA A 765 13.83 -77.22 -10.84
CA ALA A 765 14.18 -78.26 -9.89
C ALA A 765 13.81 -79.66 -10.43
N PRO A 766 14.75 -80.58 -10.62
CA PRO A 766 14.40 -81.89 -11.16
C PRO A 766 13.53 -82.68 -10.17
N ILE A 767 12.41 -83.24 -10.66
CA ILE A 767 11.60 -84.19 -9.89
C ILE A 767 12.45 -85.41 -9.51
N ARG A 768 12.46 -85.77 -8.21
CA ARG A 768 13.19 -86.91 -7.65
C ARG A 768 12.88 -88.21 -8.38
N GLN A 769 13.83 -88.84 -9.06
CA GLN A 769 13.63 -90.15 -9.70
C GLN A 769 13.91 -91.30 -8.74
N LYS A 770 14.80 -91.09 -7.76
CA LYS A 770 15.13 -92.07 -6.72
C LYS A 770 15.03 -91.47 -5.32
N THR A 771 14.79 -92.32 -4.33
CA THR A 771 14.74 -91.96 -2.89
C THR A 771 16.08 -91.43 -2.35
N THR A 772 17.16 -91.59 -3.12
CA THR A 772 18.51 -91.16 -2.79
C THR A 772 18.96 -89.92 -3.58
N ASP A 773 18.09 -89.36 -4.42
CA ASP A 773 18.43 -88.15 -5.16
C ASP A 773 18.57 -86.98 -4.18
N THR A 774 19.74 -86.38 -4.17
CA THR A 774 20.05 -85.22 -3.34
C THR A 774 20.71 -84.14 -4.18
N TRP A 775 20.36 -82.88 -3.91
CA TRP A 775 21.09 -81.74 -4.43
C TRP A 775 22.42 -81.60 -3.69
N THR A 776 23.51 -81.43 -4.43
CA THR A 776 24.84 -81.24 -3.86
C THR A 776 25.28 -79.80 -4.03
N VAL A 777 25.74 -79.20 -2.94
CA VAL A 777 26.22 -77.82 -2.98
C VAL A 777 27.42 -77.69 -3.94
N PRO A 778 27.42 -76.70 -4.85
CA PRO A 778 28.59 -76.41 -5.66
C PRO A 778 29.78 -75.97 -4.80
N ALA A 779 30.98 -76.39 -5.18
CA ALA A 779 32.18 -76.08 -4.40
C ALA A 779 32.41 -74.57 -4.29
N GLY A 780 32.54 -74.07 -3.06
CA GLY A 780 32.76 -72.64 -2.77
C GLY A 780 31.48 -71.79 -2.70
N ALA A 781 30.30 -72.41 -2.87
CA ALA A 781 29.03 -71.73 -2.74
C ALA A 781 28.58 -71.59 -1.27
N VAL A 782 27.84 -70.52 -0.96
CA VAL A 782 27.14 -70.34 0.31
C VAL A 782 25.64 -70.56 0.09
N VAL A 783 25.08 -71.61 0.69
CA VAL A 783 23.65 -71.95 0.62
C VAL A 783 22.84 -70.92 1.40
N LYS A 784 21.73 -70.52 0.82
CA LYS A 784 20.73 -69.63 1.39
C LYS A 784 19.47 -70.38 1.82
N ALA A 785 19.02 -71.30 0.98
CA ALA A 785 17.99 -72.30 1.28
C ALA A 785 18.25 -73.53 0.41
N SER A 786 17.78 -74.70 0.83
CA SER A 786 17.89 -75.92 0.03
C SER A 786 16.85 -76.95 0.41
N GLY A 787 16.33 -77.63 -0.60
CA GLY A 787 15.52 -78.83 -0.44
C GLY A 787 16.25 -80.08 -0.92
N ALA A 788 15.49 -81.16 -1.13
CA ALA A 788 16.05 -82.44 -1.53
C ALA A 788 16.70 -82.39 -2.93
N THR A 789 16.16 -81.62 -3.87
CA THR A 789 16.66 -81.57 -5.27
C THR A 789 17.02 -80.19 -5.78
N TRP A 790 16.93 -79.17 -4.92
CA TRP A 790 17.17 -77.78 -5.27
C TRP A 790 17.98 -77.08 -4.18
N GLY A 791 18.61 -75.96 -4.54
CA GLY A 791 19.29 -75.12 -3.55
C GLY A 791 19.57 -73.74 -4.10
N VAL A 792 19.20 -72.73 -3.32
CA VAL A 792 19.52 -71.33 -3.60
C VAL A 792 20.87 -71.03 -2.96
N TYR A 793 21.84 -70.59 -3.75
CA TYR A 793 23.18 -70.33 -3.25
C TYR A 793 23.82 -69.12 -3.91
N THR A 794 24.80 -68.57 -3.21
CA THR A 794 25.64 -67.49 -3.73
C THR A 794 27.04 -68.01 -4.04
N LEU A 795 27.53 -67.74 -5.26
CA LEU A 795 28.87 -68.09 -5.70
C LEU A 795 29.44 -66.91 -6.49
N ASN A 796 30.62 -66.43 -6.08
CA ASN A 796 31.28 -65.26 -6.66
C ASN A 796 30.40 -63.98 -6.70
N GLY A 797 29.53 -63.80 -5.71
CA GLY A 797 28.67 -62.61 -5.58
C GLY A 797 27.35 -62.66 -6.37
N ASN A 798 27.11 -63.71 -7.16
CA ASN A 798 25.85 -63.93 -7.88
C ASN A 798 24.99 -64.98 -7.16
N THR A 799 23.67 -64.76 -7.14
CA THR A 799 22.67 -65.72 -6.64
C THR A 799 22.25 -66.66 -7.76
N TYR A 800 22.24 -67.96 -7.46
CA TYR A 800 21.76 -69.03 -8.32
C TYR A 800 20.63 -69.76 -7.60
N TRP A 801 19.67 -70.24 -8.40
CA TRP A 801 18.43 -70.87 -7.97
C TRP A 801 18.40 -72.31 -8.49
#